data_AF-A0A8J7WK77-F1
#
_entry.id   AF-A0A8J7WK77-F1
#
_cell.length_a   1.000
_cell.length_b   1.000
_cell.length_c   1.000
_cell.angle_alpha   90.00
_cell.angle_beta   90.00
_cell.angle_gamma   90.00
#
_symmetry.space_group_name_H-M   'P 1'
#
loop_
_entity.id
_entity.type
_entity.pdbx_description
1 polymer ?
#
loop_
_entity_poly.entity_id
_entity_poly.type
_entity_poly.pdbx_seq_one_letter_code
_entity_poly.pdbx_strand_id
1 'polypeptide(L)'
;MTSPFDPRDVEVLAAALPGTADNPLGRATRGVLATHLKRCTPGHYSQMFGTGPAFRDIFFGGVQPNPHEGAIVTLTGLDDAFFASVSVAALCQQMGQCTSRLRPQITMGPIANDLNAWNSRLMTGSYRLYAYMAGVTDGPIRSALSAFPDPAAKQTAKDHYLAGLTSESWVTAKKVQEASQQWPDRDWELFHHWIKLTALGADPAEIDRAIQTIITMGLGIPAAYGPARWREQSPWFGPGLGASDAADAVGAILETRCHAYPGGGYSCMAEDNSFEFTANTQPGTRYRQLPSSSCFVAGTRVVTADGSLRPIEGIVPGELVATAHGPKRVLLRAETRRDGRTLQRFAGAGFAFSATHPFVAAPQQPGRGYYAAADPAGLARAVPMLAPFGIRALVAGETELVRHTPEGAVAWPVPGVEPAPDIRPELLYDLVVDIGEDGRSEYFAGDERTQVLVSSEMPRFGAAPDAAWVLMRILEQVTPVILEALAPVADKSFADLVNVGLTSLSRTLMPAVGPDLHRHPAQSPDAGAVEPVSPLQAARALAGALARPEGGADRRATVVFEQFVAVFAPQIQAALAMGWRSFDLAADDVANLLTVDLYDIELFQPAAPDAPASVDLALARDAVSYTRRIPVTGRPSSWYLTSDGPAYFPEWSRPEAEASCWSLARPAVSGPALLPPPWPPTPPERLLWELQIHLAPWSAASAKLPLPAGIAHGYEDFVAPLLDPDGNVVGCARGDTRLLTSEAFAAEWEARRTWKPVDQGRIAHRLAALGGRYLADGFAKAIDEFRYCAATTRTP
;
A
#
# COMPACT_ATOMS: atom_id res chain seq x y z
N MET A 1 42.37 -6.61 51.80
CA MET A 1 42.57 -6.54 50.34
C MET A 1 42.17 -5.14 49.91
N THR A 2 43.03 -4.44 49.18
CA THR A 2 42.72 -3.10 48.64
C THR A 2 41.70 -3.24 47.52
N SER A 3 40.64 -2.41 47.53
CA SER A 3 39.64 -2.34 46.44
C SER A 3 40.35 -2.12 45.10
N PRO A 4 39.94 -2.80 44.01
CA PRO A 4 40.57 -2.65 42.69
C PRO A 4 40.32 -1.28 42.03
N PHE A 5 39.44 -0.44 42.61
CA PHE A 5 39.09 0.91 42.17
C PHE A 5 38.75 1.82 43.37
N ASP A 6 38.63 3.13 43.17
CA ASP A 6 38.18 4.08 44.21
C ASP A 6 36.66 3.93 44.40
N PRO A 7 36.13 3.66 45.61
CA PRO A 7 34.68 3.58 45.85
C PRO A 7 33.86 4.75 45.28
N ARG A 8 34.46 5.95 45.13
CA ARG A 8 33.84 7.11 44.47
C ARG A 8 33.50 6.87 43.00
N ASP A 9 34.21 5.97 42.32
CA ASP A 9 33.93 5.61 40.93
C ASP A 9 32.53 4.98 40.78
N VAL A 10 32.05 4.26 41.81
CA VAL A 10 30.68 3.71 41.84
C VAL A 10 29.65 4.84 41.98
N GLU A 11 29.95 5.89 42.74
CA GLU A 11 29.11 7.08 42.85
C GLU A 11 29.05 7.86 41.53
N VAL A 12 30.19 8.00 40.85
CA VAL A 12 30.27 8.60 39.50
C VAL A 12 29.43 7.80 38.52
N LEU A 13 29.51 6.46 38.54
CA LEU A 13 28.64 5.61 37.73
C LEU A 13 27.17 5.74 38.13
N ALA A 14 26.86 5.87 39.42
CA ALA A 14 25.49 6.06 39.89
C ALA A 14 24.87 7.37 39.37
N ALA A 15 25.64 8.46 39.35
CA ALA A 15 25.24 9.76 38.82
C ALA A 15 25.23 9.83 37.28
N ALA A 16 25.97 8.97 36.59
CA ALA A 16 26.04 8.97 35.13
C ALA A 16 24.67 8.61 34.51
N LEU A 17 24.13 9.54 33.72
CA LEU A 17 22.90 9.39 32.93
C LEU A 17 23.12 9.97 31.52
N PRO A 18 22.57 9.35 30.47
CA PRO A 18 22.50 9.97 29.15
C PRO A 18 21.46 11.10 29.17
N GLY A 19 21.68 12.11 28.32
CA GLY A 19 20.69 13.18 28.13
C GLY A 19 19.36 12.60 27.63
N THR A 20 18.25 13.07 28.21
CA THR A 20 16.90 12.60 27.87
C THR A 20 16.44 13.09 26.51
N ALA A 21 16.79 14.33 26.15
CA ALA A 21 16.36 14.97 24.90
C ALA A 21 17.05 14.39 23.66
N ASP A 22 18.34 14.05 23.76
CA ASP A 22 19.15 13.59 22.64
C ASP A 22 19.37 12.07 22.64
N ASN A 23 19.30 11.43 23.80
CA ASN A 23 19.42 9.98 24.00
C ASN A 23 20.46 9.33 23.06
N PRO A 24 21.74 9.72 23.17
CA PRO A 24 22.78 9.27 22.24
C PRO A 24 22.96 7.75 22.29
N LEU A 25 22.77 7.14 23.46
CA LEU A 25 22.85 5.70 23.66
C LEU A 25 21.71 4.95 22.93
N GLY A 26 20.47 5.44 23.03
CA GLY A 26 19.33 4.90 22.29
C GLY A 26 19.52 5.02 20.78
N ARG A 27 19.97 6.18 20.29
CA ARG A 27 20.27 6.36 18.86
C ARG A 27 21.38 5.43 18.37
N ALA A 28 22.46 5.26 19.13
CA ALA A 28 23.53 4.33 18.80
C ALA A 28 23.03 2.88 18.75
N THR A 29 22.26 2.46 19.75
CA THR A 29 21.68 1.11 19.81
C THR A 29 20.70 0.85 18.66
N ARG A 30 19.82 1.82 18.36
CA ARG A 30 18.93 1.74 17.19
C ARG A 30 19.72 1.67 15.89
N GLY A 31 20.77 2.47 15.75
CA GLY A 31 21.65 2.46 14.57
C GLY A 31 22.27 1.08 14.31
N VAL A 32 22.72 0.38 15.36
CA VAL A 32 23.22 -1.00 15.26
C VAL A 32 22.13 -1.95 14.74
N LEU A 33 20.93 -1.89 15.33
CA LEU A 33 19.80 -2.75 14.96
C LEU A 33 19.30 -2.48 13.53
N ALA A 34 19.15 -1.20 13.15
CA ALA A 34 18.69 -0.79 11.83
C ALA A 34 19.72 -1.16 10.74
N THR A 35 21.02 -0.98 11.01
CA THR A 35 22.08 -1.40 10.06
C THR A 35 22.04 -2.91 9.84
N HIS A 36 21.91 -3.69 10.92
CA HIS A 36 21.82 -5.14 10.83
C HIS A 36 20.57 -5.62 10.09
N LEU A 37 19.41 -5.00 10.35
CA LEU A 37 18.16 -5.23 9.62
C LEU A 37 18.33 -5.04 8.10
N LYS A 38 18.99 -3.96 7.66
CA LYS A 38 19.24 -3.68 6.24
C LYS A 38 20.16 -4.72 5.60
N ARG A 39 21.19 -5.15 6.34
CA ARG A 39 22.13 -6.18 5.85
C ARG A 39 21.49 -7.57 5.75
N CYS A 40 20.48 -7.84 6.56
CA CYS A 40 19.71 -9.08 6.56
C CYS A 40 18.58 -9.11 5.51
N THR A 41 18.40 -8.06 4.69
CA THR A 41 17.37 -8.06 3.62
C THR A 41 17.60 -9.25 2.67
N PRO A 42 16.66 -10.22 2.61
CA PRO A 42 16.86 -11.44 1.85
C PRO A 42 16.48 -11.26 0.38
N GLY A 43 16.76 -12.30 -0.42
CA GLY A 43 16.33 -12.41 -1.81
C GLY A 43 17.24 -11.71 -2.81
N HIS A 44 16.97 -11.98 -4.08
CA HIS A 44 17.69 -11.41 -5.21
C HIS A 44 16.69 -10.92 -6.24
N TYR A 45 17.03 -9.82 -6.87
CA TYR A 45 16.31 -9.33 -8.03
C TYR A 45 16.33 -10.40 -9.12
N SER A 46 15.17 -10.76 -9.68
CA SER A 46 15.13 -11.65 -10.84
C SER A 46 15.66 -10.93 -12.07
N GLN A 47 16.96 -10.92 -12.27
CA GLN A 47 17.47 -10.83 -13.64
C GLN A 47 17.36 -12.21 -14.29
N MET A 48 17.30 -12.23 -15.63
CA MET A 48 17.25 -13.34 -16.61
C MET A 48 17.88 -14.71 -16.25
N PHE A 49 18.65 -14.83 -15.17
CA PHE A 49 19.36 -16.05 -14.73
C PHE A 49 19.26 -16.36 -13.23
N GLY A 50 18.38 -15.70 -12.46
CA GLY A 50 18.27 -15.95 -11.00
C GLY A 50 19.50 -15.51 -10.19
N THR A 51 20.37 -14.69 -10.80
CA THR A 51 21.62 -14.17 -10.23
C THR A 51 21.66 -12.64 -10.17
N GLY A 52 20.50 -11.99 -10.23
CA GLY A 52 20.46 -10.53 -10.13
C GLY A 52 21.00 -10.05 -8.79
N PRO A 53 21.26 -8.74 -8.66
CA PRO A 53 21.80 -8.17 -7.43
C PRO A 53 20.92 -8.53 -6.22
N ALA A 54 21.54 -8.74 -5.07
CA ALA A 54 20.81 -8.99 -3.84
C ALA A 54 19.94 -7.75 -3.52
N PHE A 55 18.74 -7.96 -2.98
CA PHE A 55 17.86 -6.83 -2.67
C PHE A 55 18.46 -5.89 -1.63
N ARG A 56 19.31 -6.39 -0.73
CA ARG A 56 20.09 -5.52 0.16
C ARG A 56 20.97 -4.53 -0.60
N ASP A 57 21.55 -4.93 -1.72
CA ASP A 57 22.46 -4.08 -2.50
C ASP A 57 21.67 -3.08 -3.35
N ILE A 58 20.43 -3.42 -3.71
CA ILE A 58 19.50 -2.53 -4.42
C ILE A 58 18.91 -1.48 -3.49
N PHE A 59 18.27 -1.91 -2.40
CA PHE A 59 17.54 -1.00 -1.51
C PHE A 59 18.45 -0.28 -0.52
N PHE A 60 19.58 -0.89 -0.16
CA PHE A 60 20.49 -0.40 0.87
C PHE A 60 21.94 -0.40 0.39
N GLY A 61 22.13 0.00 -0.87
CA GLY A 61 23.44 0.07 -1.51
C GLY A 61 24.44 0.87 -0.67
N GLY A 62 25.59 0.25 -0.36
CA GLY A 62 26.66 0.89 0.40
C GLY A 62 26.55 0.80 1.92
N VAL A 63 25.50 0.20 2.48
CA VAL A 63 25.39 -0.02 3.94
C VAL A 63 26.56 -0.88 4.45
N GLN A 64 27.37 -0.29 5.32
CA GLN A 64 28.50 -0.96 5.95
C GLN A 64 28.09 -1.62 7.26
N PRO A 65 28.71 -2.76 7.63
CA PRO A 65 28.53 -3.36 8.95
C PRO A 65 28.80 -2.35 10.06
N ASN A 66 27.89 -2.26 11.04
CA ASN A 66 28.22 -1.54 12.27
C ASN A 66 29.21 -2.39 13.10
N PRO A 67 30.28 -1.79 13.68
CA PRO A 67 31.29 -2.51 14.48
C PRO A 67 30.72 -3.36 15.63
N HIS A 68 29.49 -3.07 16.07
CA HIS A 68 28.84 -3.73 17.19
C HIS A 68 27.78 -4.77 16.78
N GLU A 69 27.57 -5.05 15.49
CA GLU A 69 26.54 -6.01 15.05
C GLU A 69 26.77 -7.43 15.57
N GLY A 70 28.04 -7.86 15.74
CA GLY A 70 28.36 -9.19 16.27
C GLY A 70 27.82 -9.44 17.69
N ALA A 71 27.47 -8.38 18.42
CA ALA A 71 26.87 -8.48 19.75
C ALA A 71 25.36 -8.79 19.72
N ILE A 72 24.67 -8.56 18.60
CA ILE A 72 23.21 -8.68 18.51
C ILE A 72 22.76 -10.10 18.86
N VAL A 73 23.21 -11.11 18.12
CA VAL A 73 22.76 -12.50 18.32
C VAL A 73 23.06 -12.98 19.74
N THR A 74 24.29 -12.71 20.21
CA THR A 74 24.75 -13.14 21.54
C THR A 74 23.98 -12.49 22.68
N LEU A 75 23.63 -11.21 22.57
CA LEU A 75 23.01 -10.45 23.65
C LEU A 75 21.49 -10.46 23.61
N THR A 76 20.88 -10.57 22.43
CA THR A 76 19.42 -10.54 22.25
C THR A 76 18.80 -11.92 22.10
N GLY A 77 19.59 -12.91 21.65
CA GLY A 77 19.07 -14.23 21.26
C GLY A 77 18.27 -14.22 19.96
N LEU A 78 18.33 -13.13 19.18
CA LEU A 78 17.65 -12.96 17.90
C LEU A 78 18.68 -13.12 16.78
N ASP A 79 18.38 -13.99 15.81
CA ASP A 79 19.28 -14.36 14.72
C ASP A 79 18.98 -13.59 13.42
N ASP A 80 19.83 -13.79 12.41
CA ASP A 80 19.69 -13.16 11.09
C ASP A 80 18.33 -13.48 10.44
N ALA A 81 17.73 -14.64 10.71
CA ALA A 81 16.41 -15.02 10.17
C ALA A 81 15.27 -14.16 10.77
N PHE A 82 15.37 -13.85 12.07
CA PHE A 82 14.48 -12.86 12.70
C PHE A 82 14.64 -11.50 12.01
N PHE A 83 15.86 -10.98 11.89
CA PHE A 83 16.09 -9.66 11.28
C PHE A 83 15.74 -9.61 9.79
N ALA A 84 15.91 -10.70 9.04
CA ALA A 84 15.45 -10.80 7.67
C ALA A 84 13.92 -10.64 7.58
N SER A 85 13.17 -11.26 8.50
CA SER A 85 11.71 -11.13 8.56
C SER A 85 11.27 -9.70 8.87
N VAL A 86 11.92 -9.05 9.85
CA VAL A 86 11.66 -7.63 10.20
C VAL A 86 11.99 -6.72 9.03
N SER A 87 13.11 -6.96 8.35
CA SER A 87 13.57 -6.21 7.17
C SER A 87 12.55 -6.24 6.04
N VAL A 88 12.00 -7.42 5.72
CA VAL A 88 10.96 -7.56 4.70
C VAL A 88 9.72 -6.75 5.05
N ALA A 89 9.22 -6.82 6.28
CA ALA A 89 8.02 -6.07 6.66
C ALA A 89 8.28 -4.56 6.73
N ALA A 90 9.43 -4.12 7.25
CA ALA A 90 9.81 -2.71 7.29
C ALA A 90 9.91 -2.12 5.87
N LEU A 91 10.53 -2.87 4.94
CA LEU A 91 10.63 -2.45 3.56
C LEU A 91 9.26 -2.44 2.86
N CYS A 92 8.41 -3.47 3.06
CA CYS A 92 7.04 -3.46 2.53
C CYS A 92 6.18 -2.35 3.17
N GLN A 93 6.40 -2.01 4.44
CA GLN A 93 5.76 -0.86 5.10
C GLN A 93 6.16 0.43 4.39
N GLN A 94 7.46 0.60 4.12
CA GLN A 94 7.99 1.76 3.40
C GLN A 94 7.44 1.81 1.97
N MET A 95 7.37 0.69 1.25
CA MET A 95 6.74 0.60 -0.06
C MET A 95 5.28 1.04 0.00
N GLY A 96 4.50 0.53 0.96
CA GLY A 96 3.12 0.98 1.17
C GLY A 96 3.00 2.47 1.48
N GLN A 97 4.03 3.10 2.06
CA GLN A 97 4.05 4.54 2.36
C GLN A 97 4.46 5.41 1.17
N CYS A 98 5.43 5.03 0.34
CA CYS A 98 5.93 5.90 -0.73
C CYS A 98 5.48 5.53 -2.16
N THR A 99 5.18 4.27 -2.45
CA THR A 99 4.78 3.84 -3.81
C THR A 99 3.38 4.31 -4.17
N SER A 100 3.12 4.68 -5.42
CA SER A 100 1.78 4.99 -5.92
C SER A 100 1.11 3.78 -6.58
N ARG A 101 1.88 2.96 -7.34
CA ARG A 101 1.33 1.87 -8.17
C ARG A 101 1.29 0.54 -7.44
N LEU A 102 2.33 0.22 -6.68
CA LEU A 102 2.40 -0.99 -5.87
C LEU A 102 1.56 -0.86 -4.60
N ARG A 103 1.49 0.32 -3.97
CA ARG A 103 0.74 0.56 -2.72
C ARG A 103 -0.67 -0.06 -2.73
N PRO A 104 -1.50 0.09 -3.78
CA PRO A 104 -2.78 -0.60 -3.94
C PRO A 104 -2.78 -2.10 -3.62
N GLN A 105 -1.63 -2.75 -3.75
CA GLN A 105 -1.43 -4.18 -3.60
C GLN A 105 -0.76 -4.52 -2.25
N ILE A 106 -0.29 -3.53 -1.48
CA ILE A 106 0.37 -3.76 -0.19
C ILE A 106 -0.65 -3.83 0.95
N THR A 107 -0.56 -4.89 1.75
CA THR A 107 -1.46 -5.16 2.88
C THR A 107 -0.86 -4.61 4.19
N MET A 108 -1.16 -3.35 4.51
CA MET A 108 -0.59 -2.66 5.66
C MET A 108 -0.97 -3.27 7.03
N GLY A 109 -2.15 -3.87 7.14
CA GLY A 109 -2.61 -4.51 8.38
C GLY A 109 -1.71 -5.68 8.83
N PRO A 110 -1.52 -6.71 7.99
CA PRO A 110 -0.56 -7.79 8.25
C PRO A 110 0.87 -7.29 8.56
N ILE A 111 1.36 -6.29 7.82
CA ILE A 111 2.68 -5.68 8.08
C ILE A 111 2.75 -5.08 9.49
N ALA A 112 1.76 -4.28 9.88
CA ALA A 112 1.72 -3.64 11.19
C ALA A 112 1.63 -4.67 12.33
N ASN A 113 0.83 -5.73 12.16
CA ASN A 113 0.72 -6.80 13.15
C ASN A 113 2.05 -7.54 13.35
N ASP A 114 2.73 -7.89 12.25
CA ASP A 114 4.02 -8.57 12.31
C ASP A 114 5.10 -7.68 12.93
N LEU A 115 5.20 -6.41 12.51
CA LEU A 115 6.15 -5.45 13.08
C LEU A 115 5.89 -5.22 14.57
N ASN A 116 4.63 -5.10 15.01
CA ASN A 116 4.30 -4.98 16.42
C ASN A 116 4.75 -6.22 17.22
N ALA A 117 4.43 -7.42 16.74
CA ALA A 117 4.81 -8.67 17.40
C ALA A 117 6.34 -8.83 17.50
N TRP A 118 7.08 -8.50 16.45
CA TRP A 118 8.53 -8.58 16.46
C TRP A 118 9.19 -7.47 17.27
N ASN A 119 8.67 -6.25 17.25
CA ASN A 119 9.16 -5.17 18.10
C ASN A 119 8.95 -5.50 19.58
N SER A 120 7.83 -6.14 19.96
CA SER A 120 7.66 -6.65 21.33
C SER A 120 8.75 -7.67 21.70
N ARG A 121 9.06 -8.63 20.82
CA ARG A 121 10.14 -9.61 21.05
C ARG A 121 11.52 -8.93 21.14
N LEU A 122 11.78 -7.97 20.26
CA LEU A 122 13.03 -7.22 20.21
C LEU A 122 13.24 -6.41 21.48
N MET A 123 12.21 -5.72 21.98
CA MET A 123 12.29 -4.97 23.24
C MET A 123 12.66 -5.86 24.42
N THR A 124 11.99 -7.02 24.59
CA THR A 124 12.30 -7.96 25.68
C THR A 124 13.74 -8.50 25.61
N GLY A 125 14.29 -8.67 24.40
CA GLY A 125 15.65 -9.19 24.20
C GLY A 125 16.76 -8.12 24.23
N SER A 126 16.44 -6.84 24.01
CA SER A 126 17.46 -5.83 23.68
C SER A 126 18.09 -5.10 24.87
N TYR A 127 17.60 -5.28 26.10
CA TYR A 127 18.17 -4.58 27.27
C TYR A 127 19.67 -4.90 27.49
N ARG A 128 20.11 -6.12 27.15
CA ARG A 128 21.53 -6.52 27.23
C ARG A 128 22.36 -5.85 26.15
N LEU A 129 21.83 -5.76 24.92
CA LEU A 129 22.47 -5.02 23.85
C LEU A 129 22.59 -3.54 24.22
N TYR A 130 21.54 -2.94 24.76
CA TYR A 130 21.56 -1.55 25.23
C TYR A 130 22.60 -1.33 26.35
N ALA A 131 22.69 -2.24 27.33
CA ALA A 131 23.71 -2.20 28.38
C ALA A 131 25.13 -2.36 27.83
N TYR A 132 25.33 -3.23 26.83
CA TYR A 132 26.60 -3.32 26.11
C TYR A 132 26.93 -2.01 25.40
N MET A 133 25.96 -1.44 24.68
CA MET A 133 26.11 -0.14 24.00
C MET A 133 26.46 0.98 24.98
N ALA A 134 26.00 0.91 26.23
CA ALA A 134 26.33 1.88 27.28
C ALA A 134 27.82 1.86 27.65
N GLY A 135 28.50 0.72 27.46
CA GLY A 135 29.93 0.55 27.67
C GLY A 135 30.80 0.95 26.47
N VAL A 136 30.24 1.09 25.27
CA VAL A 136 31.01 1.38 24.03
C VAL A 136 30.63 2.70 23.36
N THR A 137 29.46 3.26 23.63
CA THR A 137 29.03 4.57 23.09
C THR A 137 29.64 5.70 23.92
N ASP A 138 30.23 6.71 23.29
CA ASP A 138 30.74 7.89 24.00
C ASP A 138 29.64 8.56 24.82
N GLY A 139 29.92 8.80 26.11
CA GLY A 139 28.98 9.42 27.03
C GLY A 139 29.32 9.16 28.50
N PRO A 140 28.53 9.74 29.43
CA PRO A 140 28.84 9.68 30.87
C PRO A 140 28.93 8.25 31.41
N ILE A 141 28.09 7.34 30.94
CA ILE A 141 28.08 5.94 31.39
C ILE A 141 29.36 5.21 30.95
N ARG A 142 29.76 5.33 29.67
CA ARG A 142 31.02 4.72 29.20
C ARG A 142 32.22 5.26 29.95
N SER A 143 32.30 6.57 30.16
CA SER A 143 33.38 7.20 30.92
C SER A 143 33.45 6.65 32.35
N ALA A 144 32.31 6.53 33.04
CA ALA A 144 32.26 5.96 34.37
C ALA A 144 32.59 4.46 34.40
N LEU A 145 32.11 3.68 33.42
CA LEU A 145 32.40 2.24 33.32
C LEU A 145 33.89 1.94 33.05
N SER A 146 34.64 2.90 32.49
CA SER A 146 36.07 2.73 32.22
C SER A 146 36.93 2.54 33.48
N ALA A 147 36.42 2.93 34.66
CA ALA A 147 37.06 2.67 35.96
C ALA A 147 37.05 1.19 36.36
N PHE A 148 36.27 0.34 35.67
CA PHE A 148 36.12 -1.09 35.97
C PHE A 148 36.55 -1.94 34.77
N PRO A 149 37.86 -1.99 34.46
CA PRO A 149 38.36 -2.54 33.20
C PRO A 149 38.28 -4.07 33.11
N ASP A 150 38.30 -4.78 34.24
CA ASP A 150 38.34 -6.24 34.29
C ASP A 150 37.10 -6.86 35.00
N PRO A 151 36.84 -8.16 34.81
CA PRO A 151 35.68 -8.83 35.41
C PRO A 151 35.64 -8.80 36.94
N ALA A 152 36.78 -8.81 37.63
CA ALA A 152 36.82 -8.78 39.10
C ALA A 152 36.45 -7.38 39.62
N ALA A 153 36.99 -6.33 38.99
CA ALA A 153 36.61 -4.94 39.27
C ALA A 153 35.12 -4.71 39.01
N LYS A 154 34.58 -5.21 37.90
CA LYS A 154 33.14 -5.12 37.61
C LYS A 154 32.28 -5.86 38.63
N GLN A 155 32.68 -7.04 39.07
CA GLN A 155 31.97 -7.79 40.10
C GLN A 155 31.96 -7.04 41.44
N THR A 156 33.11 -6.51 41.90
CA THR A 156 33.16 -5.69 43.13
C THR A 156 32.34 -4.40 42.99
N ALA A 157 32.38 -3.74 41.83
CA ALA A 157 31.58 -2.55 41.55
C ALA A 157 30.08 -2.87 41.54
N LYS A 158 29.66 -4.00 40.95
CA LYS A 158 28.27 -4.49 40.99
C LYS A 158 27.78 -4.63 42.43
N ASP A 159 28.55 -5.29 43.28
CA ASP A 159 28.17 -5.55 44.67
C ASP A 159 28.04 -4.24 45.47
N HIS A 160 28.98 -3.30 45.29
CA HIS A 160 28.90 -1.96 45.87
C HIS A 160 27.70 -1.17 45.35
N TYR A 161 27.44 -1.23 44.04
CA TYR A 161 26.32 -0.52 43.41
C TYR A 161 24.98 -1.04 43.93
N LEU A 162 24.81 -2.38 44.01
CA LEU A 162 23.61 -3.02 44.57
C LEU A 162 23.41 -2.61 46.02
N ALA A 163 24.45 -2.69 46.86
CA ALA A 163 24.38 -2.29 48.26
C ALA A 163 23.98 -0.80 48.42
N GLY A 164 24.50 0.08 47.56
CA GLY A 164 24.15 1.49 47.52
C GLY A 164 22.68 1.73 47.18
N LEU A 165 22.17 1.13 46.09
CA LEU A 165 20.76 1.27 45.68
C LEU A 165 19.78 0.71 46.72
N THR A 166 20.13 -0.35 47.43
CA THR A 166 19.27 -0.96 48.46
C THR A 166 19.53 -0.41 49.87
N SER A 167 20.31 0.66 50.00
CA SER A 167 20.60 1.28 51.30
C SER A 167 19.44 2.14 51.79
N GLU A 168 19.24 2.20 53.11
CA GLU A 168 18.21 3.04 53.73
C GLU A 168 18.41 4.52 53.41
N SER A 169 19.67 4.97 53.30
CA SER A 169 20.01 6.35 52.96
C SER A 169 19.58 6.72 51.54
N TRP A 170 19.89 5.90 50.53
CA TRP A 170 19.49 6.15 49.15
C TRP A 170 17.97 6.11 49.00
N VAL A 171 17.32 5.08 49.55
CA VAL A 171 15.85 4.93 49.49
C VAL A 171 15.15 6.10 50.16
N THR A 172 15.59 6.53 51.35
CA THR A 172 15.02 7.68 52.05
C THR A 172 15.22 8.97 51.26
N ALA A 173 16.41 9.19 50.68
CA ALA A 173 16.68 10.35 49.84
C ALA A 173 15.74 10.41 48.62
N LYS A 174 15.52 9.27 47.94
CA LYS A 174 14.59 9.19 46.80
C LYS A 174 13.13 9.38 47.20
N LYS A 175 12.69 8.88 48.36
CA LYS A 175 11.35 9.15 48.91
C LYS A 175 11.13 10.63 49.19
N VAL A 176 12.16 11.32 49.71
CA VAL A 176 12.10 12.78 49.91
C VAL A 176 11.97 13.51 48.58
N GLN A 177 12.81 13.15 47.58
CA GLN A 177 12.72 13.73 46.23
C GLN A 177 11.35 13.48 45.57
N GLU A 178 10.78 12.28 45.72
CA GLU A 178 9.45 11.94 45.22
C GLU A 178 8.36 12.76 45.92
N ALA A 179 8.38 12.81 47.26
CA ALA A 179 7.41 13.56 48.04
C ALA A 179 7.46 15.07 47.80
N SER A 180 8.65 15.60 47.49
CA SER A 180 8.85 17.02 47.17
C SER A 180 8.71 17.34 45.67
N GLN A 181 8.40 16.36 44.82
CA GLN A 181 8.36 16.49 43.36
C GLN A 181 9.69 17.02 42.77
N GLN A 182 10.82 16.66 43.38
CA GLN A 182 12.19 17.04 42.96
C GLN A 182 12.96 15.84 42.39
N TRP A 183 12.26 14.85 41.85
CA TRP A 183 12.86 13.74 41.12
C TRP A 183 12.59 13.89 39.61
N PRO A 184 13.35 14.77 38.92
CA PRO A 184 13.19 14.93 37.47
C PRO A 184 13.53 13.60 36.79
N ASP A 185 12.69 13.20 35.82
CA ASP A 185 12.88 12.02 35.00
C ASP A 185 13.09 10.71 35.79
N ARG A 186 12.35 10.53 36.91
CA ARG A 186 12.38 9.34 37.77
C ARG A 186 12.50 8.04 36.99
N ASP A 187 11.65 7.89 35.99
CA ASP A 187 11.53 6.69 35.16
C ASP A 187 12.80 6.44 34.33
N TRP A 188 13.43 7.51 33.82
CA TRP A 188 14.69 7.45 33.08
C TRP A 188 15.86 7.06 33.97
N GLU A 189 15.95 7.64 35.16
CA GLU A 189 17.00 7.33 36.14
C GLU A 189 16.91 5.87 36.60
N LEU A 190 15.70 5.42 36.97
CA LEU A 190 15.46 4.04 37.40
C LEU A 190 15.85 3.04 36.30
N PHE A 191 15.40 3.25 35.07
CA PHE A 191 15.77 2.40 33.94
C PHE A 191 17.30 2.30 33.78
N HIS A 192 18.02 3.43 33.85
CA HIS A 192 19.46 3.43 33.69
C HIS A 192 20.22 2.82 34.87
N HIS A 193 19.65 2.78 36.08
CA HIS A 193 20.22 1.96 37.16
C HIS A 193 20.22 0.48 36.81
N TRP A 194 19.14 -0.05 36.24
CA TRP A 194 19.05 -1.45 35.81
C TRP A 194 20.00 -1.76 34.65
N ILE A 195 20.14 -0.83 33.71
CA ILE A 195 21.10 -0.93 32.60
C ILE A 195 22.54 -0.91 33.09
N LYS A 196 22.90 -0.03 34.04
CA LYS A 196 24.25 0.02 34.62
C LYS A 196 24.60 -1.26 35.38
N LEU A 197 23.66 -1.79 36.17
CA LEU A 197 23.82 -3.09 36.81
C LEU A 197 24.02 -4.22 35.78
N THR A 198 23.24 -4.21 34.70
CA THR A 198 23.42 -5.17 33.59
C THR A 198 24.82 -5.05 32.96
N ALA A 199 25.32 -3.83 32.74
CA ALA A 199 26.65 -3.58 32.19
C ALA A 199 27.80 -4.01 33.13
N LEU A 200 27.56 -4.00 34.44
CA LEU A 200 28.46 -4.56 35.47
C LEU A 200 28.35 -6.09 35.60
N GLY A 201 27.42 -6.74 34.89
CA GLY A 201 27.25 -8.19 34.90
C GLY A 201 26.21 -8.72 35.89
N ALA A 202 25.29 -7.86 36.35
CA ALA A 202 24.15 -8.33 37.15
C ALA A 202 23.18 -9.13 36.29
N ASP A 203 22.75 -10.29 36.80
CA ASP A 203 21.68 -11.05 36.16
C ASP A 203 20.30 -10.43 36.48
N PRO A 204 19.25 -10.76 35.71
CA PRO A 204 17.93 -10.18 35.96
C PRO A 204 17.34 -10.51 37.34
N ALA A 205 17.68 -11.65 37.93
CA ALA A 205 17.18 -12.02 39.25
C ALA A 205 17.84 -11.21 40.37
N GLU A 206 19.12 -10.84 40.22
CA GLU A 206 19.80 -9.88 41.10
C GLU A 206 19.12 -8.50 41.06
N ILE A 207 18.82 -8.00 39.86
CA ILE A 207 18.14 -6.71 39.68
C ILE A 207 16.71 -6.75 40.23
N ASP A 208 15.95 -7.81 39.95
CA ASP A 208 14.58 -7.98 40.45
C ASP A 208 14.54 -8.04 41.98
N ARG A 209 15.52 -8.69 42.62
CA ARG A 209 15.67 -8.68 44.09
C ARG A 209 15.94 -7.27 44.60
N ALA A 210 16.83 -6.51 43.96
CA ALA A 210 17.11 -5.13 44.36
C ALA A 210 15.86 -4.24 44.25
N ILE A 211 15.11 -4.34 43.16
CA ILE A 211 13.83 -3.64 42.98
C ILE A 211 12.85 -4.02 44.09
N GLN A 212 12.71 -5.31 44.39
CA GLN A 212 11.81 -5.79 45.43
C GLN A 212 12.20 -5.26 46.81
N THR A 213 13.50 -5.23 47.14
CA THR A 213 14.00 -4.64 48.39
C THR A 213 13.64 -3.15 48.49
N ILE A 214 13.86 -2.38 47.42
CA ILE A 214 13.52 -0.95 47.37
C ILE A 214 12.01 -0.72 47.58
N ILE A 215 11.16 -1.54 46.94
CA ILE A 215 9.69 -1.51 47.12
C ILE A 215 9.31 -1.83 48.57
N THR A 216 9.91 -2.87 49.17
CA THR A 216 9.64 -3.25 50.56
C THR A 216 10.03 -2.16 51.56
N MET A 217 11.03 -1.33 51.24
CA MET A 217 11.42 -0.15 52.02
C MET A 217 10.51 1.07 51.78
N GLY A 218 9.50 0.92 50.92
CA GLY A 218 8.41 1.87 50.72
C GLY A 218 8.72 3.00 49.72
N LEU A 219 9.66 2.81 48.78
CA LEU A 219 9.80 3.68 47.63
C LEU A 219 8.85 3.24 46.52
N GLY A 220 8.10 4.19 45.93
CA GLY A 220 7.17 3.91 44.85
C GLY A 220 7.88 3.65 43.53
N ILE A 221 8.10 2.39 43.17
CA ILE A 221 8.60 2.02 41.84
C ILE A 221 7.41 1.87 40.89
N PRO A 222 7.36 2.59 39.75
CA PRO A 222 6.30 2.41 38.76
C PRO A 222 6.25 0.96 38.26
N ALA A 223 5.05 0.43 38.06
CA ALA A 223 4.87 -0.98 37.67
C ALA A 223 5.65 -1.37 36.40
N ALA A 224 5.86 -0.42 35.49
CA ALA A 224 6.64 -0.61 34.27
C ALA A 224 8.13 -0.93 34.55
N TYR A 225 8.70 -0.38 35.63
CA TYR A 225 10.09 -0.60 36.06
C TYR A 225 10.18 -1.55 37.28
N GLY A 226 9.10 -2.26 37.58
CA GLY A 226 9.04 -3.25 38.65
C GLY A 226 9.79 -4.54 38.31
N PRO A 227 9.83 -5.50 39.26
CA PRO A 227 10.46 -6.79 39.05
C PRO A 227 9.94 -7.48 37.78
N ALA A 228 10.83 -8.12 37.03
CA ALA A 228 10.64 -8.74 35.73
C ALA A 228 10.28 -7.81 34.56
N ARG A 229 9.51 -6.74 34.81
CA ARG A 229 8.92 -5.86 33.80
C ARG A 229 9.86 -4.79 33.26
N TRP A 230 10.86 -4.36 34.04
CA TRP A 230 11.81 -3.32 33.64
C TRP A 230 12.56 -3.62 32.33
N ARG A 231 12.66 -4.90 31.93
CA ARG A 231 13.27 -5.35 30.65
C ARG A 231 12.36 -5.17 29.44
N GLU A 232 11.04 -5.17 29.66
CA GLU A 232 10.03 -4.97 28.62
C GLU A 232 9.89 -3.48 28.28
N GLN A 233 10.34 -2.61 29.18
CA GLN A 233 10.34 -1.18 28.98
C GLN A 233 11.67 -0.76 28.35
N SER A 234 11.58 -0.04 27.24
CA SER A 234 12.75 0.51 26.57
C SER A 234 12.40 1.93 26.13
N PRO A 235 12.41 2.91 27.06
CA PRO A 235 12.16 4.31 26.72
C PRO A 235 13.14 4.82 25.65
N TRP A 236 14.27 4.13 25.46
CA TRP A 236 15.24 4.39 24.41
C TRP A 236 14.84 3.91 23.02
N PHE A 237 13.93 2.95 22.91
CA PHE A 237 13.59 2.29 21.64
C PHE A 237 12.67 3.14 20.77
N GLY A 238 11.95 4.09 21.37
CA GLY A 238 11.06 5.02 20.66
C GLY A 238 9.96 4.31 19.88
N PRO A 239 9.56 4.79 18.68
CA PRO A 239 8.74 4.00 17.78
C PRO A 239 9.50 2.72 17.41
N GLY A 240 8.84 1.57 17.33
CA GLY A 240 9.49 0.31 16.95
C GLY A 240 10.24 0.38 15.61
N LEU A 241 11.04 -0.65 15.29
CA LEU A 241 11.61 -0.77 13.94
C LEU A 241 10.48 -0.83 12.91
N GLY A 242 10.64 -0.11 11.80
CA GLY A 242 9.65 -0.07 10.72
C GLY A 242 10.11 0.75 9.52
N ALA A 243 9.15 1.36 8.83
CA ALA A 243 9.33 2.15 7.61
C ALA A 243 10.42 3.22 7.72
N SER A 244 10.49 3.96 8.84
CA SER A 244 11.51 5.00 9.05
C SER A 244 12.94 4.45 9.05
N ASP A 245 13.14 3.19 9.42
CA ASP A 245 14.44 2.52 9.37
C ASP A 245 14.79 2.02 7.97
N ALA A 246 13.87 2.09 7.01
CA ALA A 246 14.06 1.80 5.59
C ALA A 246 13.88 3.05 4.70
N ALA A 247 13.86 4.25 5.28
CA ALA A 247 13.58 5.48 4.54
C ALA A 247 14.63 5.83 3.47
N ASP A 248 15.89 5.39 3.65
CA ASP A 248 16.96 5.52 2.66
C ASP A 248 16.73 4.66 1.41
N ALA A 249 15.85 3.64 1.48
CA ALA A 249 15.48 2.84 0.31
C ALA A 249 14.45 3.53 -0.62
N VAL A 250 13.92 4.71 -0.27
CA VAL A 250 12.85 5.35 -1.06
C VAL A 250 13.24 5.55 -2.52
N GLY A 251 14.46 5.98 -2.81
CA GLY A 251 14.93 6.15 -4.19
C GLY A 251 14.92 4.84 -4.98
N ALA A 252 15.35 3.74 -4.36
CA ALA A 252 15.34 2.41 -4.97
C ALA A 252 13.93 1.82 -5.07
N ILE A 253 13.06 2.10 -4.10
CA ILE A 253 11.65 1.69 -4.09
C ILE A 253 10.88 2.34 -5.25
N LEU A 254 11.15 3.60 -5.54
CA LEU A 254 10.48 4.37 -6.60
C LEU A 254 11.18 4.27 -7.96
N GLU A 255 12.24 3.47 -8.07
CA GLU A 255 13.07 3.40 -9.27
C GLU A 255 12.26 2.93 -10.49
N THR A 256 12.31 3.70 -11.57
CA THR A 256 11.85 3.28 -12.89
C THR A 256 12.99 2.67 -13.68
N ARG A 257 12.84 1.41 -14.08
CA ARG A 257 13.79 0.71 -14.93
C ARG A 257 13.19 0.46 -16.28
N CYS A 258 13.94 0.85 -17.30
CA CYS A 258 13.63 0.57 -18.69
C CYS A 258 14.52 -0.58 -19.16
N HIS A 259 13.88 -1.64 -19.60
CA HIS A 259 14.55 -2.79 -20.18
C HIS A 259 14.57 -2.65 -21.70
N ALA A 260 15.76 -2.75 -22.28
CA ALA A 260 15.96 -2.82 -23.71
C ALA A 260 16.01 -4.30 -24.13
N TYR A 261 15.06 -4.73 -24.94
CA TYR A 261 15.00 -6.12 -25.39
C TYR A 261 15.49 -6.25 -26.84
N PRO A 262 16.30 -7.27 -27.18
CA PRO A 262 16.74 -7.49 -28.56
C PRO A 262 15.54 -7.63 -29.51
N GLY A 263 15.41 -6.71 -30.47
CA GLY A 263 14.32 -6.70 -31.46
C GLY A 263 13.01 -6.07 -30.99
N GLY A 264 12.94 -5.58 -29.74
CA GLY A 264 11.80 -4.87 -29.17
C GLY A 264 12.05 -3.39 -28.93
N GLY A 265 10.99 -2.66 -28.53
CA GLY A 265 11.12 -1.32 -27.97
C GLY A 265 11.69 -1.37 -26.54
N TYR A 266 11.83 -0.20 -25.93
CA TYR A 266 12.08 -0.10 -24.49
C TYR A 266 10.76 -0.29 -23.75
N SER A 267 10.76 -1.11 -22.71
CA SER A 267 9.64 -1.24 -21.77
C SER A 267 10.09 -0.79 -20.40
N CYS A 268 9.36 0.15 -19.80
CA CYS A 268 9.71 0.75 -18.52
C CYS A 268 8.71 0.35 -17.44
N MET A 269 9.21 -0.19 -16.34
CA MET A 269 8.44 -0.40 -15.11
C MET A 269 8.99 0.53 -14.02
N ALA A 270 8.09 1.19 -13.31
CA ALA A 270 8.31 2.11 -12.18
C ALA A 270 7.97 1.33 -10.94
N GLU A 271 8.73 1.62 -9.89
CA GLU A 271 8.72 0.80 -8.69
C GLU A 271 9.11 -0.64 -9.02
N ASP A 272 9.93 -0.83 -10.07
CA ASP A 272 10.30 -2.13 -10.63
C ASP A 272 10.93 -3.03 -9.57
N ASN A 273 11.88 -2.48 -8.81
CA ASN A 273 12.47 -3.15 -7.65
C ASN A 273 11.43 -3.61 -6.62
N SER A 274 10.42 -2.78 -6.37
CA SER A 274 9.38 -3.07 -5.38
C SER A 274 8.37 -4.09 -5.88
N PHE A 275 7.96 -3.99 -7.15
CA PHE A 275 7.15 -5.01 -7.81
C PHE A 275 7.85 -6.36 -7.77
N GLU A 276 9.14 -6.39 -8.11
CA GLU A 276 9.94 -7.61 -8.12
C GLU A 276 10.10 -8.17 -6.70
N PHE A 277 10.46 -7.35 -5.71
CA PHE A 277 10.60 -7.78 -4.30
C PHE A 277 9.33 -8.41 -3.71
N THR A 278 8.16 -8.02 -4.23
CA THR A 278 6.86 -8.44 -3.74
C THR A 278 6.13 -9.42 -4.67
N ALA A 279 6.73 -9.84 -5.79
CA ALA A 279 6.15 -10.78 -6.75
C ALA A 279 6.73 -12.19 -6.63
N ASN A 280 6.12 -13.18 -7.30
CA ASN A 280 6.81 -14.40 -7.74
C ASN A 280 7.60 -15.15 -6.66
N THR A 281 7.03 -15.33 -5.46
CA THR A 281 7.69 -16.01 -4.32
C THR A 281 8.89 -15.29 -3.71
N GLN A 282 9.11 -14.02 -4.09
CA GLN A 282 10.11 -13.16 -3.49
C GLN A 282 9.73 -12.81 -2.04
N PRO A 283 10.67 -12.35 -1.20
CA PRO A 283 10.46 -12.24 0.24
C PRO A 283 9.21 -11.42 0.64
N GLY A 284 8.90 -10.35 -0.11
CA GLY A 284 7.75 -9.48 0.15
C GLY A 284 6.40 -10.04 -0.31
N THR A 285 6.35 -11.18 -1.00
CA THR A 285 5.12 -11.72 -1.63
C THR A 285 3.96 -11.84 -0.66
N ARG A 286 4.20 -12.26 0.59
CA ARG A 286 3.13 -12.43 1.59
C ARG A 286 2.45 -11.14 2.01
N TYR A 287 3.07 -9.98 1.77
CA TYR A 287 2.50 -8.67 2.08
C TYR A 287 1.85 -8.02 0.88
N ARG A 288 1.94 -8.65 -0.28
CA ARG A 288 1.25 -8.23 -1.49
C ARG A 288 0.00 -9.07 -1.70
N GLN A 289 -1.09 -8.40 -2.01
CA GLN A 289 -2.31 -9.02 -2.48
C GLN A 289 -2.70 -8.32 -3.78
N LEU A 290 -2.75 -9.09 -4.87
CA LEU A 290 -3.29 -8.57 -6.13
C LEU A 290 -4.76 -8.14 -5.91
N PRO A 291 -5.26 -7.15 -6.67
CA PRO A 291 -6.68 -6.89 -6.76
C PRO A 291 -7.40 -8.22 -6.98
N SER A 292 -8.37 -8.55 -6.16
CA SER A 292 -8.99 -9.87 -6.18
C SER A 292 -10.46 -9.71 -5.99
N SER A 293 -11.23 -10.53 -6.69
CA SER A 293 -12.68 -10.41 -6.63
C SER A 293 -13.31 -10.56 -5.25
N SER A 294 -14.48 -9.96 -5.18
CA SER A 294 -15.49 -10.02 -4.15
C SER A 294 -16.31 -11.26 -4.36
N CYS A 295 -16.19 -12.21 -3.44
CA CYS A 295 -16.85 -13.50 -3.62
C CYS A 295 -17.29 -14.09 -2.29
N PHE A 296 -18.18 -15.07 -2.38
CA PHE A 296 -18.70 -15.87 -1.28
C PHE A 296 -18.12 -17.27 -1.28
N VAL A 297 -18.07 -17.88 -0.10
CA VAL A 297 -17.76 -19.31 0.02
C VAL A 297 -18.91 -20.17 -0.52
N ALA A 298 -18.60 -21.40 -0.95
CA ALA A 298 -19.59 -22.42 -1.25
C ALA A 298 -20.59 -22.60 -0.09
N GLY A 299 -21.84 -22.92 -0.41
CA GLY A 299 -22.94 -23.08 0.54
C GLY A 299 -23.67 -21.78 0.88
N THR A 300 -23.13 -20.62 0.51
CA THR A 300 -23.83 -19.33 0.61
C THR A 300 -25.15 -19.42 -0.13
N ARG A 301 -26.24 -19.09 0.54
CA ARG A 301 -27.60 -19.16 0.01
C ARG A 301 -27.93 -17.91 -0.78
N VAL A 302 -28.51 -18.08 -1.97
CA VAL A 302 -29.05 -17.04 -2.83
C VAL A 302 -30.56 -17.20 -2.90
N VAL A 303 -31.28 -16.09 -2.82
CA VAL A 303 -32.74 -16.08 -2.95
C VAL A 303 -33.12 -16.16 -4.43
N THR A 304 -33.79 -17.23 -4.86
CA THR A 304 -34.34 -17.34 -6.21
C THR A 304 -35.63 -16.54 -6.37
N ALA A 305 -36.06 -16.30 -7.61
CA ALA A 305 -37.25 -15.50 -7.90
C ALA A 305 -38.56 -16.05 -7.31
N ASP A 306 -38.64 -17.36 -7.05
CA ASP A 306 -39.76 -18.03 -6.38
C ASP A 306 -39.64 -18.00 -4.84
N GLY A 307 -38.63 -17.34 -4.30
CA GLY A 307 -38.36 -17.22 -2.86
C GLY A 307 -37.59 -18.40 -2.26
N SER A 308 -37.24 -19.43 -3.04
CA SER A 308 -36.43 -20.54 -2.54
C SER A 308 -34.98 -20.09 -2.24
N LEU A 309 -34.30 -20.79 -1.34
CA LEU A 309 -32.89 -20.56 -1.03
C LEU A 309 -32.04 -21.66 -1.67
N ARG A 310 -31.13 -21.27 -2.57
CA ARG A 310 -30.23 -22.21 -3.25
C ARG A 310 -28.77 -21.87 -2.98
N PRO A 311 -27.88 -22.88 -2.84
CA PRO A 311 -26.45 -22.62 -2.73
C PRO A 311 -25.93 -21.91 -3.99
N ILE A 312 -25.05 -20.92 -3.83
CA ILE A 312 -24.52 -20.06 -4.90
C ILE A 312 -23.79 -20.86 -5.98
N GLU A 313 -23.05 -21.92 -5.60
CA GLU A 313 -22.38 -22.85 -6.51
C GLU A 313 -23.38 -23.71 -7.30
N GLY A 314 -24.64 -23.75 -6.89
CA GLY A 314 -25.73 -24.44 -7.57
C GLY A 314 -26.57 -23.55 -8.48
N ILE A 315 -26.34 -22.24 -8.50
CA ILE A 315 -27.02 -21.30 -9.41
C ILE A 315 -26.38 -21.39 -10.80
N VAL A 316 -27.18 -21.36 -11.86
CA VAL A 316 -26.67 -21.40 -13.25
C VAL A 316 -27.13 -20.20 -14.08
N PRO A 317 -26.36 -19.78 -15.10
CA PRO A 317 -26.79 -18.75 -16.04
C PRO A 317 -28.18 -19.06 -16.63
N GLY A 318 -29.01 -18.03 -16.73
CA GLY A 318 -30.39 -18.12 -17.21
C GLY A 318 -31.44 -18.23 -16.11
N GLU A 319 -31.09 -18.67 -14.90
CA GLU A 319 -32.00 -18.69 -13.74
C GLU A 319 -32.40 -17.28 -13.29
N LEU A 320 -33.54 -17.15 -12.62
CA LEU A 320 -34.01 -15.89 -12.06
C LEU A 320 -33.74 -15.85 -10.55
N VAL A 321 -33.09 -14.78 -10.09
CA VAL A 321 -32.83 -14.50 -8.67
C VAL A 321 -33.61 -13.29 -8.20
N ALA A 322 -33.98 -13.27 -6.93
CA ALA A 322 -34.66 -12.14 -6.32
C ALA A 322 -33.69 -10.97 -6.14
N THR A 323 -34.16 -9.77 -6.44
CA THR A 323 -33.43 -8.51 -6.25
C THR A 323 -34.36 -7.45 -5.65
N ALA A 324 -33.82 -6.33 -5.20
CA ALA A 324 -34.63 -5.23 -4.66
C ALA A 324 -35.57 -4.59 -5.70
N HIS A 325 -35.32 -4.79 -7.00
CA HIS A 325 -36.08 -4.19 -8.10
C HIS A 325 -36.79 -5.24 -8.96
N GLY A 326 -37.13 -6.38 -8.36
CA GLY A 326 -37.79 -7.51 -9.02
C GLY A 326 -36.80 -8.58 -9.51
N PRO A 327 -37.30 -9.74 -9.97
CA PRO A 327 -36.44 -10.83 -10.40
C PRO A 327 -35.53 -10.44 -11.58
N LYS A 328 -34.23 -10.78 -11.47
CA LYS A 328 -33.24 -10.58 -12.56
C LYS A 328 -32.65 -11.91 -12.98
N ARG A 329 -32.32 -12.02 -14.27
CA ARG A 329 -31.69 -13.22 -14.85
C ARG A 329 -30.22 -13.26 -14.47
N VAL A 330 -29.71 -14.41 -14.04
CA VAL A 330 -28.28 -14.63 -13.86
C VAL A 330 -27.62 -14.70 -15.23
N LEU A 331 -26.65 -13.81 -15.49
CA LEU A 331 -25.87 -13.77 -16.71
C LEU A 331 -24.60 -14.64 -16.60
N LEU A 332 -23.94 -14.58 -15.44
CA LEU A 332 -22.70 -15.30 -15.17
C LEU A 332 -22.66 -15.74 -13.72
N ARG A 333 -22.12 -16.94 -13.48
CA ARG A 333 -21.62 -17.34 -12.16
C ARG A 333 -20.11 -17.30 -12.21
N ALA A 334 -19.52 -16.31 -11.55
CA ALA A 334 -18.08 -16.18 -11.43
C ALA A 334 -17.57 -17.24 -10.45
N GLU A 335 -16.39 -17.80 -10.73
CA GLU A 335 -15.75 -18.81 -9.90
C GLU A 335 -14.25 -18.51 -9.84
N THR A 336 -13.71 -18.25 -8.66
CA THR A 336 -12.34 -17.74 -8.51
C THR A 336 -11.63 -18.44 -7.36
N ARG A 337 -10.32 -18.66 -7.49
CA ARG A 337 -9.53 -19.33 -6.43
C ARG A 337 -9.35 -18.39 -5.25
N ARG A 338 -9.54 -18.85 -4.01
CA ARG A 338 -9.38 -18.01 -2.82
C ARG A 338 -7.99 -17.36 -2.75
N ASP A 339 -6.94 -18.09 -3.09
CA ASP A 339 -5.55 -17.60 -3.17
C ASP A 339 -5.12 -16.75 -1.96
N GLY A 340 -5.38 -17.27 -0.75
CA GLY A 340 -4.95 -16.63 0.49
C GLY A 340 -5.80 -15.45 0.96
N ARG A 341 -6.82 -15.03 0.19
CA ARG A 341 -7.75 -13.96 0.59
C ARG A 341 -8.29 -14.18 2.00
N THR A 342 -8.26 -13.13 2.82
CA THR A 342 -8.92 -13.11 4.13
C THR A 342 -10.42 -13.17 3.92
N LEU A 343 -11.05 -14.15 4.57
CA LEU A 343 -12.50 -14.28 4.59
C LEU A 343 -13.03 -13.70 5.90
N GLN A 344 -14.17 -13.04 5.78
CA GLN A 344 -14.90 -12.40 6.85
C GLN A 344 -16.28 -13.04 6.96
N ARG A 345 -16.90 -12.93 8.13
CA ARG A 345 -18.31 -13.28 8.34
C ARG A 345 -18.96 -12.28 9.27
N PHE A 346 -20.28 -12.17 9.18
CA PHE A 346 -21.04 -11.47 10.21
C PHE A 346 -21.10 -12.31 11.48
N ALA A 347 -21.04 -11.68 12.65
CA ALA A 347 -21.17 -12.36 13.93
C ALA A 347 -22.48 -13.17 13.99
N GLY A 348 -22.36 -14.49 14.18
CA GLY A 348 -23.50 -15.42 14.22
C GLY A 348 -24.06 -15.86 12.87
N ALA A 349 -23.52 -15.38 11.74
CA ALA A 349 -23.90 -15.85 10.41
C ALA A 349 -23.15 -17.12 9.99
N GLY A 350 -23.83 -17.95 9.19
CA GLY A 350 -23.34 -19.23 8.66
C GLY A 350 -22.67 -19.15 7.29
N PHE A 351 -22.44 -17.95 6.75
CA PHE A 351 -21.77 -17.73 5.47
C PHE A 351 -20.55 -16.81 5.64
N ALA A 352 -19.62 -16.88 4.68
CA ALA A 352 -18.41 -16.08 4.67
C ALA A 352 -18.17 -15.45 3.30
N PHE A 353 -17.49 -14.31 3.29
CA PHE A 353 -17.26 -13.46 2.13
C PHE A 353 -15.83 -12.89 2.16
N SER A 354 -15.28 -12.54 1.00
CA SER A 354 -14.01 -11.80 0.97
C SER A 354 -14.17 -10.41 1.57
N ALA A 355 -13.11 -9.87 2.18
CA ALA A 355 -13.16 -8.56 2.85
C ALA A 355 -13.62 -7.41 1.93
N THR A 356 -13.39 -7.54 0.63
CA THR A 356 -13.76 -6.55 -0.39
C THR A 356 -15.23 -6.63 -0.83
N HIS A 357 -16.02 -7.63 -0.40
CA HIS A 357 -17.34 -7.84 -0.99
C HIS A 357 -18.32 -6.67 -0.77
N PRO A 358 -18.94 -6.11 -1.83
CA PRO A 358 -19.81 -4.95 -1.73
C PRO A 358 -21.21 -5.35 -1.26
N PHE A 359 -21.58 -4.89 -0.06
CA PHE A 359 -22.94 -4.94 0.46
C PHE A 359 -23.68 -3.63 0.14
N VAL A 360 -24.99 -3.70 -0.09
CA VAL A 360 -25.81 -2.50 -0.31
C VAL A 360 -26.33 -1.99 1.03
N ALA A 361 -25.99 -0.74 1.34
CA ALA A 361 -26.43 -0.09 2.57
C ALA A 361 -27.89 0.36 2.48
N ALA A 362 -28.59 0.36 3.62
CA ALA A 362 -29.97 0.79 3.69
C ALA A 362 -30.12 2.31 3.39
N PRO A 363 -31.16 2.71 2.61
CA PRO A 363 -31.31 4.08 2.12
C PRO A 363 -31.62 5.14 3.20
N GLN A 364 -31.89 4.74 4.45
CA GLN A 364 -32.40 5.63 5.51
C GLN A 364 -31.33 6.53 6.16
N GLN A 365 -30.10 6.52 5.66
CA GLN A 365 -29.03 7.38 6.18
C GLN A 365 -28.57 8.38 5.10
N PRO A 366 -29.31 9.50 4.89
CA PRO A 366 -28.82 10.62 4.10
C PRO A 366 -27.43 11.00 4.62
N GLY A 367 -26.46 11.24 3.74
CA GLY A 367 -25.11 11.54 4.22
C GLY A 367 -24.09 10.40 4.16
N ARG A 368 -24.46 9.19 3.71
CA ARG A 368 -23.56 8.03 3.78
C ARG A 368 -23.50 7.22 2.47
N GLY A 369 -22.33 6.61 2.22
CA GLY A 369 -22.03 5.84 1.00
C GLY A 369 -22.99 4.67 0.75
N TYR A 370 -23.35 4.43 -0.50
CA TYR A 370 -24.32 3.41 -0.92
C TYR A 370 -23.82 1.98 -0.69
N TYR A 371 -22.51 1.76 -0.80
CA TYR A 371 -21.88 0.46 -0.60
C TYR A 371 -21.22 0.36 0.77
N ALA A 372 -21.10 -0.86 1.28
CA ALA A 372 -20.31 -1.16 2.45
C ALA A 372 -19.44 -2.42 2.23
N ALA A 373 -18.24 -2.45 2.81
CA ALA A 373 -17.35 -3.62 2.78
C ALA A 373 -16.54 -3.72 4.09
N ALA A 374 -15.96 -4.89 4.34
CA ALA A 374 -15.08 -5.07 5.50
C ALA A 374 -13.72 -4.37 5.26
N ASP A 375 -13.26 -4.32 4.00
CA ASP A 375 -12.15 -3.52 3.52
C ASP A 375 -12.63 -2.54 2.42
N PRO A 376 -13.16 -1.36 2.79
CA PRO A 376 -13.61 -0.34 1.85
C PRO A 376 -12.55 0.09 0.84
N ALA A 377 -11.31 0.25 1.31
CA ALA A 377 -10.21 0.65 0.46
C ALA A 377 -9.88 -0.46 -0.55
N GLY A 378 -9.91 -1.72 -0.13
CA GLY A 378 -9.76 -2.88 -1.01
C GLY A 378 -10.85 -2.96 -2.08
N LEU A 379 -12.11 -2.75 -1.71
CA LEU A 379 -13.22 -2.71 -2.66
C LEU A 379 -13.05 -1.57 -3.68
N ALA A 380 -12.71 -0.36 -3.22
CA ALA A 380 -12.52 0.77 -4.11
C ALA A 380 -11.36 0.57 -5.10
N ARG A 381 -10.40 -0.30 -4.79
CA ARG A 381 -9.33 -0.70 -5.71
C ARG A 381 -9.78 -1.80 -6.67
N ALA A 382 -10.52 -2.80 -6.17
CA ALA A 382 -11.00 -3.92 -6.99
C ALA A 382 -12.07 -3.48 -8.00
N VAL A 383 -12.97 -2.59 -7.58
CA VAL A 383 -14.08 -2.09 -8.41
C VAL A 383 -14.18 -0.57 -8.30
N PRO A 384 -13.24 0.20 -8.90
CA PRO A 384 -13.17 1.65 -8.74
C PRO A 384 -14.46 2.41 -9.11
N MET A 385 -15.25 1.85 -10.03
CA MET A 385 -16.52 2.44 -10.46
C MET A 385 -17.63 2.39 -9.39
N LEU A 386 -17.42 1.76 -8.24
CA LEU A 386 -18.34 1.85 -7.09
C LEU A 386 -18.03 3.03 -6.18
N ALA A 387 -16.81 3.57 -6.23
CA ALA A 387 -16.39 4.67 -5.38
C ALA A 387 -17.24 5.95 -5.52
N PRO A 388 -17.74 6.34 -6.71
CA PRO A 388 -18.63 7.49 -6.85
C PRO A 388 -19.91 7.44 -6.01
N PHE A 389 -20.29 6.26 -5.54
CA PHE A 389 -21.47 6.04 -4.72
C PHE A 389 -21.16 6.01 -3.23
N GLY A 390 -19.88 6.07 -2.87
CA GLY A 390 -19.38 5.93 -1.52
C GLY A 390 -19.33 4.49 -1.05
N ILE A 391 -18.22 4.14 -0.43
CA ILE A 391 -17.96 2.82 0.15
C ILE A 391 -17.64 3.03 1.62
N ARG A 392 -18.48 2.46 2.50
CA ARG A 392 -18.31 2.56 3.96
C ARG A 392 -17.79 1.27 4.60
N ALA A 393 -17.15 1.39 5.75
CA ALA A 393 -16.77 0.22 6.54
C ALA A 393 -18.00 -0.48 7.13
N LEU A 394 -17.96 -1.81 7.22
CA LEU A 394 -18.96 -2.60 7.95
C LEU A 394 -18.73 -2.48 9.46
N VAL A 395 -19.31 -1.45 10.07
CA VAL A 395 -19.19 -1.19 11.51
C VAL A 395 -20.42 -1.73 12.26
N ALA A 396 -20.18 -2.50 13.32
CA ALA A 396 -21.23 -3.11 14.14
C ALA A 396 -22.19 -2.05 14.70
N GLY A 397 -23.50 -2.23 14.51
CA GLY A 397 -24.55 -1.33 14.99
C GLY A 397 -24.67 0.01 14.27
N GLU A 398 -23.61 0.50 13.62
CA GLU A 398 -23.63 1.78 12.90
C GLU A 398 -24.01 1.64 11.42
N THR A 399 -23.61 0.52 10.81
CA THR A 399 -23.93 0.23 9.42
C THR A 399 -25.20 -0.59 9.33
N GLU A 400 -26.14 -0.14 8.50
CA GLU A 400 -27.36 -0.86 8.17
C GLU A 400 -27.30 -1.31 6.72
N LEU A 401 -27.54 -2.59 6.48
CA LEU A 401 -27.61 -3.19 5.14
C LEU A 401 -29.06 -3.42 4.75
N VAL A 402 -29.31 -3.54 3.45
CA VAL A 402 -30.60 -4.00 2.95
C VAL A 402 -30.70 -5.51 3.14
N ARG A 403 -31.71 -5.98 3.87
CA ARG A 403 -31.99 -7.39 4.14
C ARG A 403 -33.31 -7.81 3.50
N HIS A 404 -33.35 -9.02 2.95
CA HIS A 404 -34.57 -9.65 2.46
C HIS A 404 -35.35 -10.33 3.59
N THR A 405 -36.66 -10.09 3.64
CA THR A 405 -37.64 -10.80 4.47
C THR A 405 -38.85 -11.19 3.61
N PRO A 406 -39.74 -12.07 4.10
CA PRO A 406 -40.98 -12.40 3.39
C PRO A 406 -41.86 -11.18 3.06
N GLU A 407 -41.76 -10.11 3.86
CA GLU A 407 -42.49 -8.85 3.69
C GLU A 407 -41.80 -7.86 2.73
N GLY A 408 -40.56 -8.14 2.33
CA GLY A 408 -39.79 -7.32 1.40
C GLY A 408 -38.38 -6.96 1.91
N ALA A 409 -37.83 -5.87 1.38
CA ALA A 409 -36.50 -5.39 1.76
C ALA A 409 -36.59 -4.45 2.97
N VAL A 410 -35.82 -4.73 4.03
CA VAL A 410 -35.78 -3.94 5.28
C VAL A 410 -34.35 -3.54 5.63
N ALA A 411 -34.18 -2.51 6.46
CA ALA A 411 -32.87 -2.19 7.03
C ALA A 411 -32.48 -3.23 8.09
N TRP A 412 -31.21 -3.63 8.09
CA TRP A 412 -30.65 -4.59 9.05
C TRP A 412 -29.33 -4.08 9.63
N PRO A 413 -29.25 -3.83 10.95
CA PRO A 413 -28.01 -3.38 11.59
C PRO A 413 -26.99 -4.53 11.61
N VAL A 414 -25.77 -4.23 11.16
CA VAL A 414 -24.66 -5.19 11.10
C VAL A 414 -24.29 -5.65 12.53
N PRO A 415 -24.24 -6.96 12.83
CA PRO A 415 -23.94 -7.48 14.17
C PRO A 415 -22.44 -7.47 14.52
N GLY A 416 -21.60 -6.97 13.62
CA GLY A 416 -20.14 -7.02 13.67
C GLY A 416 -19.58 -7.98 12.62
N VAL A 417 -18.34 -7.71 12.20
CA VAL A 417 -17.60 -8.54 11.24
C VAL A 417 -16.41 -9.14 11.95
N GLU A 418 -16.20 -10.44 11.76
CA GLU A 418 -15.07 -11.17 12.32
C GLU A 418 -14.39 -12.02 11.25
N PRO A 419 -13.08 -12.31 11.38
CA PRO A 419 -12.41 -13.26 10.52
C PRO A 419 -13.19 -14.57 10.52
N ALA A 420 -13.52 -15.08 9.35
CA ALA A 420 -14.08 -16.41 9.26
C ALA A 420 -13.05 -17.39 9.87
N PRO A 421 -13.50 -18.42 10.63
CA PRO A 421 -12.60 -19.49 11.05
C PRO A 421 -11.88 -20.09 9.83
N ASP A 422 -10.85 -20.92 10.02
CA ASP A 422 -10.02 -21.49 8.95
C ASP A 422 -10.78 -22.51 8.06
N ILE A 423 -11.95 -22.09 7.55
CA ILE A 423 -12.64 -22.63 6.40
C ILE A 423 -11.66 -22.40 5.25
N ARG A 424 -11.15 -23.46 4.63
CA ARG A 424 -10.26 -23.38 3.48
C ARG A 424 -11.00 -23.76 2.19
N PRO A 425 -12.06 -23.05 1.78
CA PRO A 425 -12.61 -23.29 0.47
C PRO A 425 -11.56 -22.84 -0.54
N GLU A 426 -11.28 -23.70 -1.51
CA GLU A 426 -10.35 -23.38 -2.60
C GLU A 426 -11.00 -22.39 -3.58
N LEU A 427 -12.33 -22.44 -3.72
CA LEU A 427 -13.11 -21.63 -4.67
C LEU A 427 -14.07 -20.70 -3.94
N LEU A 428 -14.22 -19.50 -4.51
CA LEU A 428 -15.22 -18.52 -4.14
C LEU A 428 -16.11 -18.21 -5.36
N TYR A 429 -17.33 -17.74 -5.10
CA TYR A 429 -18.38 -17.56 -6.10
C TYR A 429 -18.99 -16.16 -6.03
N ASP A 430 -19.41 -15.64 -7.19
CA ASP A 430 -20.24 -14.44 -7.31
C ASP A 430 -21.23 -14.60 -8.47
N LEU A 431 -22.27 -13.77 -8.51
CA LEU A 431 -23.28 -13.77 -9.57
C LEU A 431 -23.33 -12.41 -10.27
N VAL A 432 -23.16 -12.41 -11.59
CA VAL A 432 -23.54 -11.26 -12.41
C VAL A 432 -24.97 -11.48 -12.89
N VAL A 433 -25.85 -10.53 -12.60
CA VAL A 433 -27.27 -10.59 -12.98
C VAL A 433 -27.60 -9.52 -14.02
N ASP A 434 -28.76 -9.66 -14.66
CA ASP A 434 -29.22 -8.78 -15.72
C ASP A 434 -29.30 -7.33 -15.23
N ILE A 435 -28.80 -6.41 -16.04
CA ILE A 435 -28.67 -5.01 -15.66
C ILE A 435 -29.85 -4.26 -16.24
N GLY A 436 -30.75 -3.82 -15.35
CA GLY A 436 -31.91 -3.02 -15.72
C GLY A 436 -31.53 -1.58 -16.05
N GLU A 437 -32.54 -0.72 -16.23
CA GLU A 437 -32.34 0.73 -16.43
C GLU A 437 -31.60 1.38 -15.25
N ASP A 438 -31.68 0.78 -14.06
CA ASP A 438 -30.97 1.22 -12.87
C ASP A 438 -29.45 1.03 -12.93
N GLY A 439 -28.97 0.23 -13.89
CA GLY A 439 -27.55 -0.03 -14.08
C GLY A 439 -26.92 -0.91 -13.01
N ARG A 440 -27.72 -1.67 -12.25
CA ARG A 440 -27.26 -2.44 -11.09
C ARG A 440 -27.30 -3.94 -11.34
N SER A 441 -26.24 -4.62 -10.90
CA SER A 441 -26.18 -6.08 -10.81
C SER A 441 -26.12 -6.45 -9.33
N GLU A 442 -27.30 -6.53 -8.72
CA GLU A 442 -27.51 -6.74 -7.28
C GLU A 442 -28.44 -7.93 -7.04
N TYR A 443 -28.17 -8.71 -6.00
CA TYR A 443 -28.95 -9.90 -5.64
C TYR A 443 -28.88 -10.15 -4.12
N PHE A 444 -29.78 -10.99 -3.59
CA PHE A 444 -29.76 -11.34 -2.17
C PHE A 444 -28.93 -12.60 -1.93
N ALA A 445 -28.00 -12.52 -0.97
CA ALA A 445 -27.12 -13.61 -0.56
C ALA A 445 -26.96 -13.69 0.97
N GLY A 446 -26.68 -14.89 1.50
CA GLY A 446 -26.33 -15.10 2.89
C GLY A 446 -26.51 -16.54 3.38
N ASP A 447 -27.23 -16.75 4.48
CA ASP A 447 -27.56 -18.06 5.04
C ASP A 447 -29.07 -18.25 5.24
N GLU A 448 -29.51 -19.37 5.82
CA GLU A 448 -30.94 -19.66 6.00
C GLU A 448 -31.69 -18.64 6.88
N ARG A 449 -30.99 -17.79 7.65
CA ARG A 449 -31.56 -16.80 8.56
C ARG A 449 -31.37 -15.38 8.08
N THR A 450 -30.26 -15.10 7.41
CA THR A 450 -29.82 -13.75 7.04
C THR A 450 -29.56 -13.71 5.54
N GLN A 451 -30.35 -12.92 4.82
CA GLN A 451 -30.21 -12.69 3.39
C GLN A 451 -30.04 -11.19 3.16
N VAL A 452 -28.86 -10.76 2.73
CA VAL A 452 -28.53 -9.34 2.53
C VAL A 452 -28.34 -9.02 1.06
N LEU A 453 -28.68 -7.81 0.65
CA LEU A 453 -28.50 -7.33 -0.71
C LEU A 453 -27.02 -7.03 -0.93
N VAL A 454 -26.48 -7.63 -1.97
CA VAL A 454 -25.08 -7.50 -2.35
C VAL A 454 -25.00 -7.11 -3.81
N SER A 455 -23.89 -6.49 -4.20
CA SER A 455 -23.60 -6.16 -5.59
C SER A 455 -22.58 -7.15 -6.12
N SER A 456 -22.72 -7.53 -7.38
CA SER A 456 -21.57 -8.10 -8.10
C SER A 456 -20.51 -7.03 -8.30
N GLU A 457 -19.27 -7.44 -8.62
CA GLU A 457 -18.16 -6.55 -8.99
C GLU A 457 -18.26 -5.92 -10.36
N MET A 458 -19.48 -5.71 -10.81
CA MET A 458 -19.72 -5.08 -12.08
C MET A 458 -19.65 -3.56 -11.94
N PRO A 459 -19.02 -2.85 -12.90
CA PRO A 459 -19.34 -1.46 -13.18
C PRO A 459 -20.83 -1.15 -13.01
N ARG A 460 -21.17 -0.02 -12.39
CA ARG A 460 -22.53 0.51 -12.48
C ARG A 460 -22.75 1.16 -13.83
N PHE A 461 -23.18 0.34 -14.79
CA PHE A 461 -23.42 0.77 -16.17
C PHE A 461 -24.38 1.97 -16.27
N GLY A 462 -25.31 2.13 -15.33
CA GLY A 462 -26.27 3.24 -15.34
C GLY A 462 -25.66 4.61 -14.99
N ALA A 463 -24.49 4.66 -14.36
CA ALA A 463 -23.89 5.93 -13.95
C ALA A 463 -22.65 6.34 -14.75
N ALA A 464 -21.94 5.36 -15.31
CA ALA A 464 -20.84 5.60 -16.23
C ALA A 464 -20.98 4.69 -17.47
N PRO A 465 -22.08 4.83 -18.24
CA PRO A 465 -22.38 3.93 -19.36
C PRO A 465 -21.26 3.90 -20.39
N ASP A 466 -20.69 5.06 -20.73
CA ASP A 466 -19.59 5.17 -21.68
C ASP A 466 -18.33 4.46 -21.17
N ALA A 467 -17.92 4.68 -19.92
CA ALA A 467 -16.73 4.06 -19.35
C ALA A 467 -16.89 2.54 -19.25
N ALA A 468 -18.05 2.07 -18.77
CA ALA A 468 -18.37 0.67 -18.69
C ALA A 468 -18.33 0.02 -20.08
N TRP A 469 -18.89 0.68 -21.10
CA TRP A 469 -18.84 0.21 -22.46
C TRP A 469 -17.42 0.12 -23.02
N VAL A 470 -16.60 1.16 -22.82
CA VAL A 470 -15.20 1.16 -23.27
C VAL A 470 -14.46 -0.02 -22.67
N LEU A 471 -14.57 -0.21 -21.35
CA LEU A 471 -13.97 -1.33 -20.66
C LEU A 471 -14.40 -2.67 -21.27
N MET A 472 -15.69 -2.86 -21.50
CA MET A 472 -16.21 -4.14 -22.03
C MET A 472 -15.74 -4.41 -23.45
N ARG A 473 -15.72 -3.39 -24.31
CA ARG A 473 -15.27 -3.53 -25.70
C ARG A 473 -13.77 -3.79 -25.81
N ILE A 474 -12.98 -3.22 -24.92
CA ILE A 474 -11.55 -3.52 -24.83
C ILE A 474 -11.36 -4.94 -24.31
N LEU A 475 -12.05 -5.32 -23.23
CA LEU A 475 -11.99 -6.68 -22.67
C LEU A 475 -12.36 -7.76 -23.69
N GLU A 476 -13.41 -7.57 -24.48
CA GLU A 476 -13.84 -8.49 -25.53
C GLU A 476 -12.73 -8.71 -26.58
N GLN A 477 -11.98 -7.67 -26.92
CA GLN A 477 -10.86 -7.74 -27.87
C GLN A 477 -9.61 -8.37 -27.26
N VAL A 478 -9.29 -8.01 -26.01
CA VAL A 478 -8.00 -8.30 -25.39
C VAL A 478 -7.99 -9.64 -24.65
N THR A 479 -9.13 -10.07 -24.10
CA THR A 479 -9.20 -11.31 -23.30
C THR A 479 -8.74 -12.55 -24.09
N PRO A 480 -9.22 -12.81 -25.33
CA PRO A 480 -8.74 -13.96 -26.10
C PRO A 480 -7.22 -13.93 -26.34
N VAL A 481 -6.68 -12.75 -26.62
CA VAL A 481 -5.23 -12.54 -26.85
C VAL A 481 -4.42 -12.82 -25.59
N ILE A 482 -4.88 -12.34 -24.43
CA ILE A 482 -4.23 -12.63 -23.15
C ILE A 482 -4.27 -14.13 -22.85
N LEU A 483 -5.43 -14.77 -23.02
CA LEU A 483 -5.59 -16.19 -22.74
C LEU A 483 -4.72 -17.05 -23.65
N GLU A 484 -4.64 -16.71 -24.94
CA GLU A 484 -3.76 -17.38 -25.90
C GLU A 484 -2.29 -17.17 -25.54
N ALA A 485 -1.88 -15.91 -25.32
CA ALA A 485 -0.51 -15.59 -24.93
C ALA A 485 -0.13 -16.34 -23.66
N LEU A 486 -1.02 -16.42 -22.66
CA LEU A 486 -0.79 -17.05 -21.35
C LEU A 486 -1.17 -18.53 -21.27
N ALA A 487 -1.58 -19.18 -22.36
CA ALA A 487 -1.95 -20.59 -22.37
C ALA A 487 -0.93 -21.52 -21.68
N PRO A 488 0.41 -21.42 -21.90
CA PRO A 488 1.38 -22.34 -21.30
C PRO A 488 1.74 -22.03 -19.83
N VAL A 489 1.24 -20.94 -19.25
CA VAL A 489 1.56 -20.55 -17.87
C VAL A 489 0.74 -21.37 -16.89
N ALA A 490 1.35 -21.81 -15.78
CA ALA A 490 0.65 -22.51 -14.71
C ALA A 490 -0.32 -21.58 -13.96
N ASP A 491 -1.47 -22.08 -13.53
CA ASP A 491 -2.53 -21.27 -12.89
C ASP A 491 -2.02 -20.40 -11.73
N LYS A 492 -1.12 -20.94 -10.90
CA LYS A 492 -0.54 -20.22 -9.75
C LYS A 492 0.26 -18.96 -10.12
N SER A 493 0.70 -18.83 -11.38
CA SER A 493 1.47 -17.69 -11.88
C SER A 493 0.68 -16.86 -12.90
N PHE A 494 -0.54 -17.30 -13.24
CA PHE A 494 -1.34 -16.65 -14.27
C PHE A 494 -1.77 -15.25 -13.84
N ALA A 495 -2.33 -15.10 -12.63
CA ALA A 495 -2.79 -13.80 -12.13
C ALA A 495 -1.66 -12.77 -12.02
N ASP A 496 -0.50 -13.18 -11.52
CA ASP A 496 0.69 -12.32 -11.42
C ASP A 496 1.12 -11.81 -12.80
N LEU A 497 1.23 -12.70 -13.79
CA LEU A 497 1.65 -12.31 -15.14
C LEU A 497 0.60 -11.43 -15.82
N VAL A 498 -0.70 -11.72 -15.67
CA VAL A 498 -1.76 -10.83 -16.14
C VAL A 498 -1.59 -9.43 -15.53
N ASN A 499 -1.49 -9.34 -14.21
CA ASN A 499 -1.36 -8.05 -13.54
C ASN A 499 -0.11 -7.29 -13.98
N VAL A 500 1.04 -7.97 -14.12
CA VAL A 500 2.29 -7.37 -14.61
C VAL A 500 2.12 -6.83 -16.02
N GLY A 501 1.58 -7.62 -16.95
CA GLY A 501 1.36 -7.20 -18.34
C GLY A 501 0.41 -6.01 -18.45
N LEU A 502 -0.72 -6.05 -17.72
CA LEU A 502 -1.70 -4.97 -17.70
C LEU A 502 -1.15 -3.68 -17.06
N THR A 503 -0.44 -3.80 -15.93
CA THR A 503 0.19 -2.64 -15.23
C THR A 503 1.32 -2.02 -16.05
N SER A 504 2.03 -2.81 -16.86
CA SER A 504 3.04 -2.29 -17.78
C SER A 504 2.39 -1.44 -18.87
N LEU A 505 1.30 -1.93 -19.46
CA LEU A 505 0.60 -1.25 -20.55
C LEU A 505 -0.25 -0.05 -20.12
N SER A 506 -0.75 0.00 -18.89
CA SER A 506 -1.60 1.10 -18.41
C SER A 506 -0.91 2.47 -18.47
N ARG A 507 0.42 2.47 -18.32
CA ARG A 507 1.26 3.68 -18.30
C ARG A 507 1.35 4.34 -19.66
N THR A 508 1.43 3.50 -20.68
CA THR A 508 1.68 3.90 -22.05
C THR A 508 0.39 3.93 -22.85
N LEU A 509 -0.72 3.40 -22.33
CA LEU A 509 -2.01 3.41 -23.01
C LEU A 509 -2.42 4.83 -23.41
N MET A 510 -2.59 5.75 -22.44
CA MET A 510 -3.05 7.11 -22.73
C MET A 510 -2.05 7.89 -23.60
N PRO A 511 -0.73 7.89 -23.33
CA PRO A 511 0.26 8.48 -24.23
C PRO A 511 0.23 7.92 -25.66
N ALA A 512 0.03 6.61 -25.82
CA ALA A 512 0.06 5.96 -27.13
C ALA A 512 -1.20 6.23 -27.96
N VAL A 513 -2.39 6.22 -27.34
CA VAL A 513 -3.65 6.40 -28.06
C VAL A 513 -4.12 7.85 -28.09
N GLY A 514 -3.63 8.67 -27.17
CA GLY A 514 -4.06 10.05 -26.94
C GLY A 514 -3.94 10.98 -28.15
N PRO A 515 -2.78 11.06 -28.84
CA PRO A 515 -2.64 11.88 -30.04
C PRO A 515 -3.69 11.53 -31.11
N ASP A 516 -3.97 10.23 -31.27
CA ASP A 516 -5.01 9.80 -32.20
C ASP A 516 -6.41 9.99 -31.65
N LEU A 517 -6.62 9.98 -30.34
CA LEU A 517 -7.93 10.22 -29.72
C LEU A 517 -8.50 11.59 -30.11
N HIS A 518 -7.64 12.61 -30.18
CA HIS A 518 -8.03 14.01 -30.46
C HIS A 518 -7.91 14.42 -31.94
N ARG A 519 -7.16 13.68 -32.77
CA ARG A 519 -7.06 13.97 -34.22
C ARG A 519 -8.39 13.71 -34.95
N HIS A 520 -9.14 14.78 -35.20
CA HIS A 520 -10.35 14.89 -36.04
C HIS A 520 -11.50 13.89 -35.78
N PRO A 521 -12.36 14.17 -34.78
CA PRO A 521 -13.66 13.49 -34.61
C PRO A 521 -14.59 13.63 -35.82
N ALA A 522 -14.45 14.72 -36.60
CA ALA A 522 -15.33 15.06 -37.71
C ALA A 522 -15.08 14.28 -39.01
N GLN A 523 -13.99 13.52 -39.11
CA GLN A 523 -13.61 12.77 -40.33
C GLN A 523 -13.72 11.25 -40.16
N SER A 524 -14.14 10.76 -38.99
CA SER A 524 -14.40 9.33 -38.85
C SER A 524 -15.59 8.97 -39.75
N PRO A 525 -15.48 7.98 -40.65
CA PRO A 525 -16.59 7.55 -41.50
C PRO A 525 -17.81 7.05 -40.69
N ASP A 526 -17.63 6.77 -39.41
CA ASP A 526 -18.68 6.43 -38.42
C ASP A 526 -19.24 7.65 -37.66
N ALA A 527 -19.06 8.89 -38.15
CA ALA A 527 -19.62 10.11 -37.54
C ALA A 527 -21.16 10.20 -37.57
N GLY A 528 -21.85 9.12 -37.92
CA GLY A 528 -23.29 8.95 -37.70
C GLY A 528 -23.65 9.11 -36.23
N ALA A 529 -24.95 9.19 -35.94
CA ALA A 529 -25.42 9.18 -34.56
C ALA A 529 -24.88 7.92 -33.87
N VAL A 530 -23.94 8.11 -32.94
CA VAL A 530 -23.46 7.05 -32.06
C VAL A 530 -24.68 6.54 -31.30
N GLU A 531 -25.12 5.31 -31.57
CA GLU A 531 -26.25 4.74 -30.84
C GLU A 531 -25.91 4.72 -29.35
N PRO A 532 -26.83 5.16 -28.47
CA PRO A 532 -26.63 5.06 -27.04
C PRO A 532 -26.30 3.63 -26.66
N VAL A 533 -25.22 3.43 -25.92
CA VAL A 533 -24.87 2.11 -25.44
C VAL A 533 -25.98 1.60 -24.54
N SER A 534 -26.52 0.42 -24.83
CA SER A 534 -27.39 -0.30 -23.91
C SER A 534 -26.54 -0.96 -22.79
N PRO A 535 -26.70 -0.58 -21.51
CA PRO A 535 -26.08 -1.25 -20.37
C PRO A 535 -26.24 -2.77 -20.39
N LEU A 536 -27.44 -3.21 -20.76
CA LEU A 536 -27.83 -4.60 -20.85
C LEU A 536 -27.04 -5.36 -21.91
N GLN A 537 -26.84 -4.77 -23.08
CA GLN A 537 -26.05 -5.40 -24.14
C GLN A 537 -24.58 -5.51 -23.75
N ALA A 538 -24.02 -4.47 -23.12
CA ALA A 538 -22.64 -4.49 -22.63
C ALA A 538 -22.43 -5.58 -21.57
N ALA A 539 -23.35 -5.70 -20.61
CA ALA A 539 -23.31 -6.75 -19.58
C ALA A 539 -23.41 -8.16 -20.17
N ARG A 540 -24.28 -8.36 -21.17
CA ARG A 540 -24.42 -9.65 -21.86
C ARG A 540 -23.20 -10.00 -22.70
N ALA A 541 -22.61 -9.03 -23.38
CA ALA A 541 -21.37 -9.23 -24.14
C ALA A 541 -20.23 -9.67 -23.21
N LEU A 542 -20.09 -9.01 -22.04
CA LEU A 542 -19.14 -9.44 -21.02
C LEU A 542 -19.41 -10.86 -20.54
N ALA A 543 -20.65 -11.14 -20.13
CA ALA A 543 -21.00 -12.47 -19.64
C ALA A 543 -20.69 -13.55 -20.68
N GLY A 544 -20.92 -13.26 -21.97
CA GLY A 544 -20.54 -14.13 -23.08
C GLY A 544 -19.01 -14.30 -23.21
N ALA A 545 -18.24 -13.22 -23.09
CA ALA A 545 -16.77 -13.25 -23.15
C ALA A 545 -16.14 -14.01 -21.97
N LEU A 546 -16.82 -14.05 -20.82
CA LEU A 546 -16.37 -14.75 -19.62
C LEU A 546 -16.92 -16.18 -19.50
N ALA A 547 -17.93 -16.57 -20.30
CA ALA A 547 -18.58 -17.87 -20.17
C ALA A 547 -17.81 -19.00 -20.86
N ARG A 548 -17.86 -20.19 -20.28
CA ARG A 548 -17.40 -21.44 -20.91
C ARG A 548 -18.50 -22.08 -21.77
N PRO A 549 -18.15 -22.83 -22.83
CA PRO A 549 -19.13 -23.56 -23.64
C PRO A 549 -19.99 -24.54 -22.83
N GLU A 550 -19.40 -25.21 -21.83
CA GLU A 550 -20.07 -26.15 -20.93
C GLU A 550 -20.85 -25.48 -19.77
N GLY A 551 -20.85 -24.14 -19.70
CA GLY A 551 -21.50 -23.35 -18.66
C GLY A 551 -20.57 -22.91 -17.50
N GLY A 552 -20.94 -21.80 -16.86
CA GLY A 552 -20.13 -21.12 -15.83
C GLY A 552 -19.04 -20.22 -16.42
N ALA A 553 -18.30 -19.51 -15.56
CA ALA A 553 -17.22 -18.64 -16.00
C ALA A 553 -15.92 -19.42 -16.31
N ASP A 554 -15.14 -18.95 -17.29
CA ASP A 554 -13.74 -19.30 -17.46
C ASP A 554 -12.94 -18.57 -16.38
N ARG A 555 -12.33 -19.34 -15.46
CA ARG A 555 -11.61 -18.79 -14.31
C ARG A 555 -10.47 -17.86 -14.72
N ARG A 556 -9.75 -18.19 -15.80
CA ARG A 556 -8.67 -17.33 -16.30
C ARG A 556 -9.23 -16.06 -16.91
N ALA A 557 -10.32 -16.15 -17.66
CA ALA A 557 -11.01 -14.97 -18.19
C ALA A 557 -11.53 -14.05 -17.06
N THR A 558 -12.07 -14.63 -15.97
CA THR A 558 -12.49 -13.87 -14.79
C THR A 558 -11.31 -13.15 -14.14
N VAL A 559 -10.15 -13.80 -13.99
CA VAL A 559 -8.92 -13.15 -13.50
C VAL A 559 -8.51 -11.99 -14.41
N VAL A 560 -8.56 -12.17 -15.74
CA VAL A 560 -8.28 -11.09 -16.69
C VAL A 560 -9.23 -9.91 -16.47
N PHE A 561 -10.53 -10.17 -16.37
CA PHE A 561 -11.53 -9.15 -16.09
C PHE A 561 -11.25 -8.37 -14.81
N GLU A 562 -11.02 -9.07 -13.69
CA GLU A 562 -10.76 -8.45 -12.39
C GLU A 562 -9.56 -7.51 -12.43
N GLN A 563 -8.41 -8.02 -12.90
CA GLN A 563 -7.18 -7.23 -12.98
C GLN A 563 -7.34 -6.06 -13.95
N PHE A 564 -8.02 -6.29 -15.08
CA PHE A 564 -8.23 -5.26 -16.08
C PHE A 564 -9.11 -4.12 -15.57
N VAL A 565 -10.22 -4.43 -14.90
CA VAL A 565 -11.10 -3.41 -14.30
C VAL A 565 -10.34 -2.64 -13.23
N ALA A 566 -9.62 -3.31 -12.34
CA ALA A 566 -8.84 -2.66 -11.29
C ALA A 566 -7.76 -1.71 -11.85
N VAL A 567 -7.09 -2.09 -12.94
CA VAL A 567 -6.01 -1.31 -13.55
C VAL A 567 -6.52 -0.17 -14.43
N PHE A 568 -7.49 -0.43 -15.32
CA PHE A 568 -7.84 0.51 -16.39
C PHE A 568 -9.10 1.33 -16.11
N ALA A 569 -10.01 0.90 -15.23
CA ALA A 569 -11.25 1.62 -15.00
C ALA A 569 -11.06 3.08 -14.52
N PRO A 570 -10.16 3.38 -13.56
CA PRO A 570 -9.93 4.76 -13.13
C PRO A 570 -9.44 5.63 -14.28
N GLN A 571 -8.44 5.16 -15.02
CA GLN A 571 -7.83 5.89 -16.14
C GLN A 571 -8.84 6.15 -17.27
N ILE A 572 -9.66 5.15 -17.63
CA ILE A 572 -10.70 5.28 -18.66
C ILE A 572 -11.80 6.23 -18.20
N GLN A 573 -12.28 6.09 -16.96
CA GLN A 573 -13.30 6.99 -16.41
C GLN A 573 -12.80 8.44 -16.40
N ALA A 574 -11.55 8.67 -15.96
CA ALA A 574 -10.91 9.98 -15.98
C ALA A 574 -10.72 10.51 -17.41
N ALA A 575 -10.29 9.68 -18.35
CA ALA A 575 -10.12 10.05 -19.76
C ALA A 575 -11.45 10.49 -20.40
N LEU A 576 -12.57 9.89 -20.00
CA LEU A 576 -13.89 10.29 -20.50
C LEU A 576 -14.43 11.53 -19.80
N ALA A 577 -14.36 11.58 -18.47
CA ALA A 577 -14.83 12.72 -17.68
C ALA A 577 -14.07 14.01 -18.03
N MET A 578 -12.78 13.88 -18.35
CA MET A 578 -11.90 14.96 -18.78
C MET A 578 -11.41 14.74 -20.22
N GLY A 579 -12.31 14.37 -21.13
CA GLY A 579 -11.99 14.09 -22.54
C GLY A 579 -11.45 15.28 -23.34
N TRP A 580 -11.38 16.46 -22.73
CA TRP A 580 -10.74 17.65 -23.28
C TRP A 580 -9.23 17.72 -23.04
N ARG A 581 -8.67 16.84 -22.18
CA ARG A 581 -7.23 16.79 -21.87
C ARG A 581 -6.40 16.48 -23.11
N SER A 582 -5.23 17.09 -23.22
CA SER A 582 -4.27 16.73 -24.25
C SER A 582 -3.33 15.62 -23.77
N PHE A 583 -3.03 14.70 -24.68
CA PHE A 583 -2.00 13.69 -24.54
C PHE A 583 -0.93 13.84 -25.64
N ASP A 584 -0.84 15.03 -26.25
CA ASP A 584 0.34 15.45 -27.01
C ASP A 584 1.41 15.91 -26.02
N LEU A 585 2.06 14.93 -25.39
CA LEU A 585 2.97 15.12 -24.26
C LEU A 585 4.32 15.66 -24.71
N ALA A 586 4.90 16.54 -23.90
CA ALA A 586 6.27 17.00 -24.06
C ALA A 586 7.24 15.96 -23.47
N ALA A 587 8.38 15.77 -24.13
CA ALA A 587 9.51 15.12 -23.47
C ALA A 587 10.05 16.03 -22.33
N ASP A 588 10.63 15.42 -21.30
CA ASP A 588 11.08 16.11 -20.09
C ASP A 588 12.02 17.29 -20.34
N ASP A 589 12.83 17.23 -21.40
CA ASP A 589 13.82 18.26 -21.77
C ASP A 589 13.24 19.44 -22.56
N VAL A 590 11.99 19.35 -23.01
CA VAL A 590 11.28 20.39 -23.76
C VAL A 590 10.00 20.88 -23.08
N ALA A 591 9.69 20.32 -21.90
CA ALA A 591 8.52 20.67 -21.12
C ALA A 591 8.67 22.04 -20.44
N ASN A 592 7.63 22.88 -20.51
CA ASN A 592 7.58 24.18 -19.84
C ASN A 592 6.55 24.21 -18.70
N LEU A 593 5.81 23.11 -18.51
CA LEU A 593 4.68 23.05 -17.61
C LEU A 593 4.47 21.62 -17.08
N LEU A 594 4.33 21.50 -15.76
CA LEU A 594 3.75 20.32 -15.14
C LEU A 594 2.25 20.57 -14.91
N THR A 595 1.42 19.68 -15.43
CA THR A 595 -0.01 19.63 -15.16
C THR A 595 -0.27 18.50 -14.18
N VAL A 596 -1.12 18.75 -13.18
CA VAL A 596 -1.58 17.74 -12.21
C VAL A 596 -3.09 17.68 -12.25
N ASP A 597 -3.64 16.54 -12.63
CA ASP A 597 -5.07 16.25 -12.59
C ASP A 597 -5.39 15.41 -11.35
N LEU A 598 -6.40 15.81 -10.58
CA LEU A 598 -6.98 14.98 -9.52
C LEU A 598 -8.41 14.61 -9.87
N TYR A 599 -8.64 13.38 -10.32
CA TYR A 599 -9.95 12.97 -10.80
C TYR A 599 -10.78 12.19 -9.79
N ASP A 600 -10.15 11.48 -8.85
CA ASP A 600 -10.85 10.80 -7.76
C ASP A 600 -10.25 11.16 -6.41
N ILE A 601 -11.09 11.44 -5.42
CA ILE A 601 -10.72 11.53 -4.01
C ILE A 601 -11.75 10.76 -3.21
N GLU A 602 -11.34 9.62 -2.67
CA GLU A 602 -12.16 8.74 -1.86
C GLU A 602 -11.83 8.94 -0.39
N LEU A 603 -12.85 9.01 0.45
CA LEU A 603 -12.71 9.03 1.91
C LEU A 603 -13.36 7.76 2.46
N PHE A 604 -12.71 7.12 3.43
CA PHE A 604 -13.18 5.87 4.04
C PHE A 604 -13.75 6.09 5.45
N GLN A 605 -13.59 7.30 5.99
CA GLN A 605 -14.09 7.70 7.30
C GLN A 605 -14.98 8.94 7.21
N PRO A 606 -16.01 9.04 8.08
CA PRO A 606 -16.93 10.16 8.07
C PRO A 606 -16.21 11.44 8.51
N ALA A 607 -15.85 12.29 7.54
CA ALA A 607 -15.19 13.55 7.82
C ALA A 607 -15.96 14.77 7.30
N ALA A 608 -17.02 14.62 6.49
CA ALA A 608 -17.54 15.74 5.71
C ALA A 608 -18.40 16.73 6.53
N PRO A 609 -17.98 18.00 6.69
CA PRO A 609 -18.91 19.09 6.97
C PRO A 609 -19.70 19.42 5.69
N ASP A 610 -20.86 20.08 5.83
CA ASP A 610 -21.72 20.54 4.71
C ASP A 610 -21.09 21.65 3.83
N ALA A 611 -19.80 21.95 4.01
CA ALA A 611 -19.11 23.03 3.33
C ALA A 611 -18.56 22.58 1.95
N PRO A 612 -18.50 23.48 0.95
CA PRO A 612 -17.82 23.21 -0.30
C PRO A 612 -16.35 22.87 -0.04
N ALA A 613 -15.91 21.77 -0.63
CA ALA A 613 -14.54 21.31 -0.50
C ALA A 613 -13.64 21.87 -1.60
N SER A 614 -12.36 22.02 -1.28
CA SER A 614 -11.31 22.36 -2.24
C SER A 614 -10.06 21.56 -1.92
N VAL A 615 -9.18 21.40 -2.90
CA VAL A 615 -7.88 20.75 -2.70
C VAL A 615 -6.79 21.76 -2.97
N ASP A 616 -5.90 21.93 -2.01
CA ASP A 616 -4.64 22.64 -2.18
C ASP A 616 -3.58 21.63 -2.61
N LEU A 617 -3.11 21.79 -3.85
CA LEU A 617 -1.97 21.05 -4.39
C LEU A 617 -0.72 21.91 -4.24
N ALA A 618 0.24 21.45 -3.44
CA ALA A 618 1.54 22.09 -3.30
C ALA A 618 2.61 21.29 -4.02
N LEU A 619 3.31 21.90 -4.97
CA LEU A 619 4.51 21.35 -5.58
C LEU A 619 5.72 21.89 -4.81
N ALA A 620 6.36 21.04 -4.01
CA ALA A 620 7.42 21.42 -3.09
C ALA A 620 8.77 20.81 -3.47
N ARG A 621 9.84 21.58 -3.30
CA ARG A 621 11.23 21.13 -3.40
C ARG A 621 12.09 21.98 -2.48
N ASP A 622 12.85 21.31 -1.61
CA ASP A 622 13.65 21.97 -0.57
C ASP A 622 12.80 22.94 0.27
N ALA A 623 13.20 24.22 0.34
CA ALA A 623 12.47 25.27 1.05
C ALA A 623 11.41 25.99 0.18
N VAL A 624 11.24 25.59 -1.08
CA VAL A 624 10.33 26.24 -2.04
C VAL A 624 9.06 25.41 -2.20
N SER A 625 7.90 26.06 -2.18
CA SER A 625 6.61 25.41 -2.42
C SER A 625 5.68 26.34 -3.20
N TYR A 626 5.01 25.77 -4.21
CA TYR A 626 4.02 26.46 -5.04
C TYR A 626 2.67 25.80 -4.85
N THR A 627 1.68 26.55 -4.35
CA THR A 627 0.33 26.01 -4.11
C THR A 627 -0.64 26.44 -5.21
N ARG A 628 -1.51 25.51 -5.63
CA ARG A 628 -2.66 25.73 -6.49
C ARG A 628 -3.89 25.15 -5.82
N ARG A 629 -4.97 25.93 -5.75
CA ARG A 629 -6.24 25.46 -5.24
C ARG A 629 -7.12 25.01 -6.39
N ILE A 630 -7.57 23.76 -6.35
CA ILE A 630 -8.52 23.21 -7.32
C ILE A 630 -9.88 23.02 -6.62
N PRO A 631 -10.99 23.48 -7.24
CA PRO A 631 -12.31 23.13 -6.74
C PRO A 631 -12.53 21.61 -6.90
N VAL A 632 -13.18 21.01 -5.91
CA VAL A 632 -13.68 19.64 -6.03
C VAL A 632 -15.20 19.64 -5.88
N THR A 633 -15.83 18.85 -6.73
CA THR A 633 -17.27 18.62 -6.73
C THR A 633 -17.51 17.25 -6.13
N GLY A 634 -18.52 17.14 -5.28
CA GLY A 634 -18.88 15.89 -4.67
C GLY A 634 -20.00 16.13 -3.68
N ARG A 635 -20.75 15.07 -3.36
CA ARG A 635 -21.68 15.17 -2.25
C ARG A 635 -20.87 14.84 -0.99
N PRO A 636 -20.84 15.71 0.02
CA PRO A 636 -20.26 15.39 1.34
C PRO A 636 -20.68 14.00 1.84
N SER A 637 -21.90 13.59 1.47
CA SER A 637 -22.51 12.31 1.77
C SER A 637 -21.92 11.07 1.09
N SER A 638 -21.29 11.21 -0.07
CA SER A 638 -20.79 10.07 -0.86
C SER A 638 -19.35 9.69 -0.52
N TRP A 639 -18.68 10.42 0.36
CA TRP A 639 -17.26 10.19 0.71
C TRP A 639 -16.38 10.07 -0.55
N TYR A 640 -16.76 10.80 -1.59
CA TYR A 640 -16.15 10.77 -2.90
C TYR A 640 -16.26 12.16 -3.51
N LEU A 641 -15.12 12.66 -3.99
CA LEU A 641 -14.99 13.95 -4.62
C LEU A 641 -14.28 13.75 -5.96
N THR A 642 -14.65 14.56 -6.92
CA THR A 642 -14.02 14.65 -8.23
C THR A 642 -13.54 16.07 -8.43
N SER A 643 -12.45 16.26 -9.17
CA SER A 643 -12.20 17.56 -9.79
C SER A 643 -12.47 17.51 -11.28
N ASP A 644 -12.95 18.62 -11.82
CA ASP A 644 -13.06 18.86 -13.25
C ASP A 644 -11.91 19.74 -13.77
N GLY A 645 -10.91 20.04 -12.93
CA GLY A 645 -9.87 21.03 -13.18
C GLY A 645 -8.44 20.52 -12.94
N PRO A 646 -7.50 20.77 -13.87
CA PRO A 646 -6.07 20.61 -13.65
C PRO A 646 -5.50 21.74 -12.78
N ALA A 647 -4.43 21.45 -12.06
CA ALA A 647 -3.46 22.46 -11.60
C ALA A 647 -2.28 22.53 -12.57
N TYR A 648 -1.88 23.76 -12.88
CA TYR A 648 -0.76 24.05 -13.78
C TYR A 648 0.39 24.69 -13.00
N PHE A 649 1.58 24.10 -13.12
CA PHE A 649 2.82 24.50 -12.45
C PHE A 649 3.90 24.86 -13.48
N PRO A 650 3.97 26.13 -13.93
CA PRO A 650 5.06 26.62 -14.78
C PRO A 650 6.41 26.67 -14.05
N GLU A 651 6.41 26.55 -12.73
CA GLU A 651 7.62 26.52 -11.90
C GLU A 651 8.32 25.16 -11.94
N TRP A 652 7.71 24.16 -12.58
CA TRP A 652 8.37 22.90 -12.89
C TRP A 652 9.64 23.17 -13.68
N SER A 653 10.76 22.82 -13.07
CA SER A 653 12.04 22.71 -13.72
C SER A 653 12.59 21.34 -13.39
N ARG A 654 13.19 20.70 -14.39
CA ARG A 654 13.97 19.49 -14.16
C ARG A 654 15.01 19.84 -13.08
N PRO A 655 15.21 19.01 -12.04
CA PRO A 655 16.39 19.13 -11.23
C PRO A 655 17.57 19.14 -12.18
N GLU A 656 18.38 20.22 -12.18
CA GLU A 656 19.65 20.20 -12.90
C GLU A 656 20.32 18.90 -12.48
N ALA A 657 20.38 17.94 -13.41
CA ALA A 657 21.11 16.73 -13.16
C ALA A 657 22.55 17.21 -13.09
N GLU A 658 23.05 17.49 -11.87
CA GLU A 658 24.44 17.83 -11.62
C GLU A 658 25.27 16.94 -12.54
N ALA A 659 25.82 17.55 -13.59
CA ALA A 659 26.35 16.94 -14.80
C ALA A 659 26.23 15.40 -14.78
N SER A 660 25.10 14.88 -15.25
CA SER A 660 24.95 13.43 -15.37
C SER A 660 26.20 12.91 -16.09
N CYS A 661 26.86 11.92 -15.49
CA CYS A 661 28.01 11.25 -16.08
C CYS A 661 27.65 10.49 -17.38
N TRP A 662 26.48 10.78 -17.96
CA TRP A 662 25.83 10.15 -19.09
C TRP A 662 25.77 11.05 -20.33
N SER A 663 26.61 12.10 -20.43
CA SER A 663 26.97 12.61 -21.76
C SER A 663 27.83 11.57 -22.48
N LEU A 664 27.20 10.46 -22.88
CA LEU A 664 27.69 9.58 -23.93
C LEU A 664 27.64 10.40 -25.23
N ALA A 665 28.66 11.23 -25.43
CA ALA A 665 29.19 11.44 -26.76
C ALA A 665 29.40 10.04 -27.34
N ARG A 666 28.55 9.65 -28.30
CA ARG A 666 28.68 8.39 -29.04
C ARG A 666 30.15 8.24 -29.47
N PRO A 667 30.94 7.31 -28.90
CA PRO A 667 32.21 6.99 -29.50
C PRO A 667 31.86 6.17 -30.74
N ALA A 668 32.21 6.66 -31.92
CA ALA A 668 32.20 5.85 -33.12
C ALA A 668 33.24 4.73 -32.94
N VAL A 669 32.85 3.60 -32.37
CA VAL A 669 33.73 2.44 -32.17
C VAL A 669 33.08 1.24 -32.82
N SER A 670 33.56 0.93 -34.02
CA SER A 670 33.43 -0.36 -34.69
C SER A 670 34.34 -1.38 -34.00
N GLY A 671 33.78 -2.24 -33.15
CA GLY A 671 34.50 -3.35 -32.52
C GLY A 671 33.57 -4.30 -31.76
N PRO A 672 33.90 -5.61 -31.64
CA PRO A 672 33.01 -6.61 -31.08
C PRO A 672 32.85 -6.45 -29.56
N ALA A 673 31.62 -6.67 -29.10
CA ALA A 673 31.08 -6.40 -27.78
C ALA A 673 31.93 -6.95 -26.61
N LEU A 674 32.38 -6.04 -25.75
CA LEU A 674 32.69 -6.32 -24.35
C LEU A 674 31.49 -5.88 -23.50
N LEU A 675 31.12 -6.73 -22.54
CA LEU A 675 30.04 -6.50 -21.58
C LEU A 675 30.16 -5.11 -20.93
N PRO A 676 29.05 -4.40 -20.68
CA PRO A 676 29.08 -3.12 -20.00
C PRO A 676 29.69 -3.26 -18.59
N PRO A 677 30.45 -2.25 -18.12
CA PRO A 677 31.06 -2.30 -16.79
C PRO A 677 30.01 -2.38 -15.67
N PRO A 678 30.38 -2.89 -14.47
CA PRO A 678 29.50 -2.91 -13.32
C PRO A 678 29.06 -1.49 -12.96
N TRP A 679 27.78 -1.36 -12.62
CA TRP A 679 27.08 -0.13 -12.37
C TRP A 679 27.75 0.62 -11.20
N PRO A 680 27.99 1.94 -11.29
CA PRO A 680 28.36 2.70 -10.10
C PRO A 680 27.20 2.67 -9.09
N PRO A 681 27.49 2.62 -7.77
CA PRO A 681 26.45 2.72 -6.74
C PRO A 681 25.71 4.07 -6.88
N THR A 682 24.40 4.02 -7.09
CA THR A 682 23.43 5.14 -7.16
C THR A 682 23.15 5.74 -5.75
N PRO A 683 22.37 6.83 -5.60
CA PRO A 683 22.50 8.20 -6.14
C PRO A 683 22.42 9.27 -5.00
N PRO A 684 22.57 10.58 -5.28
CA PRO A 684 22.37 11.64 -4.28
C PRO A 684 20.90 11.70 -3.81
N GLU A 685 20.70 11.58 -2.50
CA GLU A 685 19.42 11.53 -1.78
C GLU A 685 18.45 12.73 -1.95
N ARG A 686 18.62 13.70 -2.85
CA ARG A 686 18.18 15.07 -2.50
C ARG A 686 17.26 15.92 -3.38
N LEU A 687 16.77 15.55 -4.56
CA LEU A 687 15.98 16.54 -5.35
C LEU A 687 14.78 15.94 -6.10
N LEU A 688 13.91 15.22 -5.39
CA LEU A 688 12.58 14.92 -5.94
C LEU A 688 11.60 16.04 -5.58
N TRP A 689 10.79 16.45 -6.55
CA TRP A 689 9.62 17.27 -6.26
C TRP A 689 8.63 16.43 -5.42
N GLU A 690 8.03 17.02 -4.40
CA GLU A 690 6.96 16.43 -3.59
C GLU A 690 5.64 17.10 -3.94
N LEU A 691 4.64 16.31 -4.35
CA LEU A 691 3.26 16.74 -4.46
C LEU A 691 2.57 16.58 -3.10
N GLN A 692 2.15 17.68 -2.50
CA GLN A 692 1.36 17.70 -1.28
C GLN A 692 -0.10 17.97 -1.63
N ILE A 693 -0.99 17.11 -1.16
CA ILE A 693 -2.44 17.22 -1.36
C ILE A 693 -3.05 17.57 -0.01
N HIS A 694 -3.68 18.72 0.11
CA HIS A 694 -4.39 19.13 1.32
C HIS A 694 -5.85 19.35 1.01
N LEU A 695 -6.71 18.65 1.73
CA LEU A 695 -8.13 18.72 1.53
C LEU A 695 -8.73 19.79 2.47
N ALA A 696 -9.41 20.81 1.95
CA ALA A 696 -9.98 21.92 2.73
C ALA A 696 -11.53 21.90 2.65
N PRO A 697 -12.28 22.19 3.74
CA PRO A 697 -11.83 22.59 5.07
C PRO A 697 -11.35 21.43 5.96
N TRP A 698 -11.15 20.24 5.39
CA TRP A 698 -10.67 19.04 6.06
C TRP A 698 -9.18 19.11 6.44
N SER A 699 -8.80 20.08 7.28
CA SER A 699 -7.40 20.37 7.67
C SER A 699 -6.61 19.17 8.20
N ALA A 700 -7.28 18.07 8.52
CA ALA A 700 -6.71 16.80 8.93
C ALA A 700 -6.19 15.92 7.77
N ALA A 701 -6.87 15.86 6.62
CA ALA A 701 -6.55 14.91 5.56
C ALA A 701 -5.52 15.46 4.58
N SER A 702 -4.35 14.83 4.52
CA SER A 702 -3.28 15.21 3.59
C SER A 702 -2.57 14.01 2.99
N ALA A 703 -2.06 14.16 1.77
CA ALA A 703 -1.15 13.19 1.18
C ALA A 703 0.15 13.86 0.78
N LYS A 704 1.24 13.09 0.84
CA LYS A 704 2.53 13.46 0.27
C LYS A 704 2.93 12.39 -0.73
N LEU A 705 3.23 12.81 -1.94
CA LEU A 705 3.64 11.94 -3.02
C LEU A 705 4.96 12.46 -3.60
N PRO A 706 6.08 11.76 -3.39
CA PRO A 706 7.29 12.07 -4.14
C PRO A 706 7.04 11.81 -5.62
N LEU A 707 7.32 12.80 -6.47
CA LEU A 707 7.30 12.66 -7.92
C LEU A 707 8.63 12.07 -8.38
N PRO A 708 8.63 11.19 -9.39
CA PRO A 708 9.87 10.66 -9.94
C PRO A 708 10.73 11.78 -10.55
N ALA A 709 12.06 11.57 -10.58
CA ALA A 709 13.01 12.56 -11.12
C ALA A 709 12.80 12.88 -12.61
N GLY A 710 12.11 11.99 -13.32
CA GLY A 710 11.60 12.18 -14.67
C GLY A 710 10.23 11.55 -14.80
N ILE A 711 9.39 12.13 -15.64
CA ILE A 711 8.02 11.65 -15.89
C ILE A 711 8.06 10.90 -17.22
N ALA A 712 7.98 9.56 -17.16
CA ALA A 712 8.18 8.74 -18.35
C ALA A 712 7.20 9.13 -19.48
N HIS A 713 7.74 9.48 -20.65
CA HIS A 713 6.96 9.93 -21.81
C HIS A 713 6.09 11.18 -21.56
N GLY A 714 6.38 11.96 -20.51
CA GLY A 714 5.59 13.11 -20.12
C GLY A 714 4.24 12.78 -19.48
N TYR A 715 3.98 11.53 -19.06
CA TYR A 715 2.76 11.14 -18.33
C TYR A 715 3.06 10.18 -17.18
N GLU A 716 2.45 10.39 -16.03
CA GLU A 716 2.53 9.47 -14.90
C GLU A 716 1.22 9.48 -14.11
N ASP A 717 0.57 8.32 -14.00
CA ASP A 717 -0.57 8.10 -13.11
C ASP A 717 -0.13 7.87 -11.67
N PHE A 718 -0.96 8.31 -10.71
CA PHE A 718 -0.65 8.10 -9.30
C PHE A 718 -1.90 7.86 -8.45
N VAL A 719 -1.66 7.14 -7.35
CA VAL A 719 -2.57 7.03 -6.21
C VAL A 719 -1.79 7.51 -4.98
N ALA A 720 -2.41 8.35 -4.15
CA ALA A 720 -1.82 8.89 -2.92
C ALA A 720 -2.76 8.62 -1.73
N PRO A 721 -2.28 8.14 -0.57
CA PRO A 721 -3.14 7.88 0.57
C PRO A 721 -3.38 9.20 1.30
N LEU A 722 -4.63 9.50 1.62
CA LEU A 722 -4.95 10.63 2.46
C LEU A 722 -4.80 10.18 3.90
N LEU A 723 -3.91 10.83 4.63
CA LEU A 723 -3.59 10.58 6.02
C LEU A 723 -4.20 11.66 6.91
N ASP A 724 -4.72 11.27 8.07
CA ASP A 724 -5.05 12.21 9.15
C ASP A 724 -3.77 12.72 9.87
N PRO A 725 -3.87 13.66 10.83
CA PRO A 725 -2.73 14.18 11.59
C PRO A 725 -2.00 13.11 12.41
N ASP A 726 -2.67 12.00 12.72
CA ASP A 726 -2.12 10.87 13.46
C ASP A 726 -1.44 9.86 12.51
N GLY A 727 -1.49 10.09 11.19
CA GLY A 727 -0.90 9.25 10.15
C GLY A 727 -1.77 8.07 9.71
N ASN A 728 -3.04 8.01 10.11
CA ASN A 728 -3.96 6.95 9.69
C ASN A 728 -4.50 7.24 8.29
N VAL A 729 -4.63 6.20 7.46
CA VAL A 729 -5.24 6.32 6.13
C VAL A 729 -6.74 6.55 6.29
N VAL A 730 -7.19 7.75 5.92
CA VAL A 730 -8.61 8.17 5.94
C VAL A 730 -9.22 8.22 4.54
N GLY A 731 -8.41 8.04 3.50
CA GLY A 731 -8.86 8.09 2.11
C GLY A 731 -7.76 7.80 1.10
N CYS A 732 -8.07 7.99 -0.18
CA CYS A 732 -7.07 8.03 -1.24
C CYS A 732 -7.42 9.12 -2.27
N ALA A 733 -6.39 9.68 -2.90
CA ALA A 733 -6.51 10.57 -4.05
C ALA A 733 -5.89 9.87 -5.27
N ARG A 734 -6.56 9.91 -6.41
CA ARG A 734 -6.05 9.43 -7.70
C ARG A 734 -5.94 10.58 -8.68
N GLY A 735 -4.89 10.53 -9.47
CA GLY A 735 -4.58 11.57 -10.41
C GLY A 735 -3.59 11.12 -11.46
N ASP A 736 -3.23 12.06 -12.31
CA ASP A 736 -2.07 11.93 -13.17
C ASP A 736 -1.32 13.25 -13.27
N THR A 737 -0.06 13.13 -13.66
CA THR A 737 0.81 14.25 -13.98
C THR A 737 1.19 14.20 -15.44
N ARG A 738 1.18 15.37 -16.10
CA ARG A 738 1.44 15.51 -17.53
C ARG A 738 2.44 16.64 -17.78
N LEU A 739 3.44 16.38 -18.59
CA LEU A 739 4.37 17.40 -19.06
C LEU A 739 3.87 17.97 -20.38
N LEU A 740 3.64 19.28 -20.41
CA LEU A 740 3.09 19.98 -21.57
C LEU A 740 4.05 21.04 -22.10
N THR A 741 4.00 21.23 -23.42
CA THR A 741 4.49 22.46 -24.05
C THR A 741 3.47 23.58 -23.86
N SER A 742 3.89 24.83 -24.08
CA SER A 742 2.97 25.98 -24.05
C SER A 742 1.86 25.88 -25.11
N GLU A 743 2.14 25.23 -26.25
CA GLU A 743 1.16 24.97 -27.30
C GLU A 743 0.14 23.91 -26.88
N ALA A 744 0.60 22.78 -26.33
CA ALA A 744 -0.27 21.72 -25.83
C ALA A 744 -1.18 22.23 -24.71
N PHE A 745 -0.66 23.06 -23.81
CA PHE A 745 -1.44 23.75 -22.77
C PHE A 745 -2.52 24.66 -23.36
N ALA A 746 -2.19 25.48 -24.37
CA ALA A 746 -3.16 26.37 -25.00
C ALA A 746 -4.28 25.59 -25.72
N ALA A 747 -3.93 24.48 -26.38
CA ALA A 747 -4.88 23.59 -27.02
C ALA A 747 -5.83 22.93 -26.01
N GLU A 748 -5.28 22.41 -24.91
CA GLU A 748 -6.05 21.81 -23.81
C GLU A 748 -7.01 22.81 -23.17
N TRP A 749 -6.55 24.04 -22.92
CA TRP A 749 -7.38 25.11 -22.36
C TRP A 749 -8.59 25.42 -23.25
N GLU A 750 -8.39 25.53 -24.56
CA GLU A 750 -9.47 25.79 -25.51
C GLU A 750 -10.40 24.58 -25.67
N ALA A 751 -9.85 23.36 -25.67
CA ALA A 751 -10.63 22.13 -25.69
C ALA A 751 -11.56 22.05 -24.46
N ARG A 752 -11.05 22.38 -23.27
CA ARG A 752 -11.85 22.39 -22.04
C ARG A 752 -13.02 23.36 -22.13
N ARG A 753 -12.78 24.56 -22.68
CA ARG A 753 -13.80 25.62 -22.82
C ARG A 753 -14.90 25.25 -23.81
N THR A 754 -14.59 24.41 -24.79
CA THR A 754 -15.51 24.03 -25.88
C THR A 754 -16.12 22.64 -25.72
N TRP A 755 -15.70 21.89 -24.71
CA TRP A 755 -16.15 20.52 -24.41
C TRP A 755 -17.66 20.43 -24.19
N LYS A 756 -18.31 19.46 -24.85
CA LYS A 756 -19.75 19.18 -24.68
C LYS A 756 -19.96 17.72 -24.28
N PRO A 757 -21.06 17.40 -23.56
CA PRO A 757 -21.38 16.00 -23.21
C PRO A 757 -21.45 15.04 -24.41
N VAL A 758 -21.88 15.51 -25.59
CA VAL A 758 -21.91 14.70 -26.83
C VAL A 758 -20.51 14.26 -27.29
N ASP A 759 -19.46 15.01 -26.95
CA ASP A 759 -18.10 14.68 -27.32
C ASP A 759 -17.58 13.47 -26.53
N GLN A 760 -18.08 13.27 -25.30
CA GLN A 760 -17.73 12.12 -24.44
C GLN A 760 -18.05 10.78 -25.12
N GLY A 761 -19.25 10.62 -25.67
CA GLY A 761 -19.65 9.37 -26.35
C GLY A 761 -18.79 9.08 -27.59
N ARG A 762 -18.38 10.11 -28.33
CA ARG A 762 -17.46 9.96 -29.48
C ARG A 762 -16.07 9.53 -29.04
N ILE A 763 -15.56 10.14 -27.97
CA ILE A 763 -14.28 9.75 -27.38
C ILE A 763 -14.35 8.32 -26.85
N ALA A 764 -15.45 7.91 -26.22
CA ALA A 764 -15.65 6.54 -25.75
C ALA A 764 -15.49 5.53 -26.89
N HIS A 765 -16.22 5.70 -28.00
CA HIS A 765 -16.11 4.81 -29.16
C HIS A 765 -14.68 4.69 -29.70
N ARG A 766 -14.00 5.83 -29.80
CA ARG A 766 -12.63 5.86 -30.30
C ARG A 766 -11.61 5.26 -29.33
N LEU A 767 -11.76 5.54 -28.03
CA LEU A 767 -10.92 4.99 -26.98
C LEU A 767 -11.05 3.47 -26.90
N ALA A 768 -12.27 2.93 -27.02
CA ALA A 768 -12.49 1.48 -27.06
C ALA A 768 -11.77 0.82 -28.24
N ALA A 769 -11.81 1.45 -29.42
CA ALA A 769 -11.19 0.93 -30.63
C ALA A 769 -9.65 1.03 -30.59
N LEU A 770 -9.11 2.19 -30.19
CA LEU A 770 -7.66 2.41 -30.11
C LEU A 770 -7.04 1.62 -28.96
N GLY A 771 -7.65 1.67 -27.77
CA GLY A 771 -7.17 0.96 -26.59
C GLY A 771 -7.24 -0.55 -26.75
N GLY A 772 -8.31 -1.08 -27.36
CA GLY A 772 -8.43 -2.51 -27.68
C GLY A 772 -7.28 -3.01 -28.55
N ARG A 773 -6.98 -2.30 -29.65
CA ARG A 773 -5.85 -2.62 -30.53
C ARG A 773 -4.51 -2.50 -29.81
N TYR A 774 -4.28 -1.37 -29.12
CA TYR A 774 -3.03 -1.13 -28.42
C TYR A 774 -2.70 -2.23 -27.41
N LEU A 775 -3.67 -2.63 -26.59
CA LEU A 775 -3.48 -3.67 -25.58
C LEU A 775 -3.35 -5.05 -26.21
N ALA A 776 -4.13 -5.38 -27.24
CA ALA A 776 -3.99 -6.65 -27.95
C ALA A 776 -2.59 -6.81 -28.58
N ASP A 777 -2.08 -5.76 -29.23
CA ASP A 777 -0.77 -5.76 -29.89
C ASP A 777 0.40 -5.70 -28.89
N GLY A 778 0.17 -5.05 -27.74
CA GLY A 778 1.17 -4.80 -26.71
C GLY A 778 1.32 -5.92 -25.69
N PHE A 779 0.25 -6.65 -25.36
CA PHE A 779 0.27 -7.59 -24.23
C PHE A 779 1.19 -8.77 -24.45
N ALA A 780 1.14 -9.42 -25.62
CA ALA A 780 2.04 -10.53 -25.93
C ALA A 780 3.51 -10.08 -25.85
N LYS A 781 3.82 -8.87 -26.35
CA LYS A 781 5.18 -8.30 -26.26
C LYS A 781 5.59 -8.06 -24.81
N ALA A 782 4.75 -7.40 -24.03
CA ALA A 782 5.02 -7.15 -22.62
C ALA A 782 5.26 -8.46 -21.87
N ILE A 783 4.44 -9.49 -22.09
CA ILE A 783 4.62 -10.80 -21.44
C ILE A 783 5.83 -11.56 -21.97
N ASP A 784 6.12 -11.54 -23.27
CA ASP A 784 7.28 -12.22 -23.83
C ASP A 784 8.58 -11.59 -23.29
N GLU A 785 8.59 -10.28 -23.07
CA GLU A 785 9.64 -9.58 -22.34
C GLU A 785 9.82 -10.14 -20.91
N PHE A 786 8.72 -10.41 -20.18
CA PHE A 786 8.79 -11.06 -18.85
C PHE A 786 9.13 -12.55 -18.89
N ARG A 787 8.62 -13.30 -19.87
CA ARG A 787 8.84 -14.75 -19.99
C ARG A 787 10.24 -15.07 -20.44
N TYR A 788 10.80 -14.26 -21.33
CA TYR A 788 12.20 -14.35 -21.68
C TYR A 788 13.07 -14.22 -20.43
N CYS A 789 12.67 -13.38 -19.47
CA CYS A 789 13.31 -13.28 -18.15
C CYS A 789 13.06 -14.50 -17.24
N ALA A 790 11.91 -15.19 -17.35
CA ALA A 790 11.56 -16.33 -16.50
C ALA A 790 11.99 -17.71 -17.02
N ALA A 791 11.89 -18.01 -18.32
CA ALA A 791 12.16 -19.32 -18.89
C ALA A 791 13.67 -19.65 -18.97
N THR A 792 14.52 -18.63 -19.06
CA THR A 792 15.98 -18.74 -19.06
C THR A 792 16.57 -19.00 -17.67
N THR A 793 15.74 -18.95 -16.61
CA THR A 793 16.10 -19.36 -15.24
C THR A 793 15.99 -20.87 -15.00
N ARG A 794 15.45 -21.64 -15.97
CA ARG A 794 15.35 -23.10 -15.87
C ARG A 794 16.33 -23.78 -16.83
N THR A 795 17.53 -24.06 -16.33
CA THR A 795 18.32 -25.23 -16.72
C THR A 795 18.81 -25.93 -15.44
N PRO A 796 18.98 -27.27 -15.47
CA PRO A 796 18.67 -28.21 -14.38
C PRO A 796 19.49 -28.09 -13.10
#